data_AF-A0A4R4G3G6-F1
#
_entry.id   AF-A0A4R4G3G6-F1
#
_cell.length_a   1.000
_cell.length_b   1.000
_cell.length_c   1.000
_cell.angle_alpha   90.00
_cell.angle_beta   90.00
_cell.angle_gamma   90.00
#
_symmetry.space_group_name_H-M   'P 1'
#
loop_
_entity.id
_entity.type
_entity.pdbx_description
1 polymer ?
#
loop_
_entity_poly.entity_id
_entity_poly.type
_entity_poly.pdbx_seq_one_letter_code
_entity_poly.pdbx_strand_id
1 'polypeptide(L)'
;MKNQDKKMSVTQIVDQLKASNEDFEWYPTTREIIEAMYWDIRGEEREDESVYRCERKHVSILDIGAGNCKLFSTIRAIADEQPDLDDYYYHAGGSKSIRDGYEKRPNQVHISKYMAIEKSQTLIDAMPNDVFVVGTDFNENTLIDKRADIVFCNPPYSQYAQWTERIIKEANADYVYLVIPQRWGKNKSVLQALKARKATVKLVGSFDFLNSEDRKARAKVSLLKVELAVKYSKYHDAQAHVDPFDLWFNETFSVEADKASDGYETDYTKRQGQKASHKEKVRNALVSGRDLVTILVELYNHELEHLIGNYKKVTELDPDILKELGVKVGALKDGLKQKISGLKVLYWEEIFENLEQITSRLTSRSRDSMLKTLMANTSIDFTATNVYSVVIWAIKNANQYFDQQMIEVYDQFISEEGLKFYKSNQHFLKDTFRYCRSDLDKKGIKYALDYRIVLHDYPEYWESRDNVLSVKQITRINDLIIVAKNLGFSIDGFMNKVRLGEKDFVYFKVPGDRKLTKGTKTHLGRIDEVYEQTEDNGKKWMQYLIDGQYYHGSIVRIEDDIFTTVKGFKNGNVHYQLNQKFIKKLNLEVGRLRGWIKSPAEAAEEFDITAEEANEYWNSNYQMLPSHVGNLLPASPAAEPEIEIESEPVVSFDSAVVCEEIPFEVETEADAVPVLDEELVDIVEIDAVTEPEQNKSEEDAKLGGLFAA
;
A
#
# COMPACT_ATOMS: atom_id res chain seq x y z
N MET A 1 7.28 28.18 10.75
CA MET A 1 8.41 28.38 9.81
C MET A 1 8.41 27.21 8.85
N LYS A 2 8.21 27.44 7.54
CA LYS A 2 8.38 26.38 6.54
C LYS A 2 9.88 26.06 6.50
N ASN A 3 10.28 24.89 6.99
CA ASN A 3 11.48 24.26 6.44
C ASN A 3 11.16 24.02 4.96
N GLN A 4 11.54 24.95 4.10
CA GLN A 4 11.80 24.58 2.72
C GLN A 4 13.02 23.67 2.81
N ASP A 5 12.79 22.36 2.75
CA ASP A 5 13.86 21.39 2.59
C ASP A 5 14.72 21.86 1.42
N LYS A 6 15.90 22.38 1.74
CA LYS A 6 16.83 22.90 0.75
C LYS A 6 17.32 21.69 -0.05
N LYS A 7 16.71 21.46 -1.21
CA LYS A 7 17.02 20.33 -2.09
C LYS A 7 18.53 20.28 -2.33
N MET A 8 19.15 19.15 -2.00
CA MET A 8 20.60 18.96 -2.16
C MET A 8 20.99 19.14 -3.63
N SER A 9 22.13 19.79 -3.87
CA SER A 9 22.71 19.83 -5.21
C SER A 9 23.21 18.45 -5.63
N VAL A 10 23.28 18.18 -6.93
CA VAL A 10 23.75 16.88 -7.44
C VAL A 10 25.15 16.54 -6.93
N THR A 11 26.06 17.52 -6.86
CA THR A 11 27.41 17.32 -6.30
C THR A 11 27.36 16.80 -4.86
N GLN A 12 26.51 17.40 -4.02
CA GLN A 12 26.34 16.96 -2.63
C GLN A 12 25.76 15.54 -2.54
N ILE A 13 24.82 15.20 -3.42
CA ILE A 13 24.27 13.84 -3.50
C ILE A 13 25.38 12.85 -3.89
N VAL A 14 26.18 13.15 -4.92
CA VAL A 14 27.29 12.29 -5.35
C VAL A 14 28.32 12.08 -4.23
N ASP A 15 28.64 13.13 -3.46
CA ASP A 15 29.57 13.03 -2.35
C ASP A 15 29.00 12.14 -1.23
N GLN A 16 27.70 12.25 -0.93
CA GLN A 16 27.02 11.38 0.02
C GLN A 16 26.98 9.92 -0.47
N LEU A 17 26.69 9.69 -1.75
CA LEU A 17 26.69 8.35 -2.34
C LEU A 17 28.06 7.68 -2.22
N LYS A 18 29.15 8.42 -2.48
CA LYS A 18 30.50 7.89 -2.31
C LYS A 18 30.80 7.58 -0.84
N ALA A 19 30.39 8.44 0.08
CA ALA A 19 30.58 8.23 1.51
C ALA A 19 29.83 6.99 2.03
N SER A 20 28.63 6.74 1.52
CA SER A 20 27.79 5.58 1.85
C SER A 20 28.12 4.31 1.03
N ASN A 21 29.10 4.38 0.12
CA ASN A 21 29.42 3.30 -0.83
C ASN A 21 28.21 2.87 -1.72
N GLU A 22 27.39 3.85 -2.11
CA GLU A 22 26.20 3.71 -2.96
C GLU A 22 26.37 4.34 -4.35
N ASP A 23 27.56 4.83 -4.72
CA ASP A 23 27.84 5.35 -6.08
C ASP A 23 28.05 4.19 -7.07
N PHE A 24 26.94 3.61 -7.54
CA PHE A 24 26.93 2.51 -8.51
C PHE A 24 27.09 2.98 -9.97
N GLU A 25 28.03 3.89 -10.21
CA GLU A 25 28.19 4.61 -11.49
C GLU A 25 26.96 5.45 -11.88
N TRP A 26 26.42 6.20 -10.92
CA TRP A 26 25.23 7.03 -11.19
C TRP A 26 25.58 8.29 -11.99
N TYR A 27 25.04 8.40 -13.20
CA TYR A 27 25.13 9.60 -14.05
C TYR A 27 23.71 10.10 -14.39
N PRO A 28 23.26 11.24 -13.83
CA PRO A 28 21.95 11.80 -14.17
C PRO A 28 21.83 12.07 -15.66
N THR A 29 20.76 11.55 -16.29
CA THR A 29 20.48 11.81 -17.71
C THR A 29 20.35 13.32 -17.95
N THR A 30 21.03 13.84 -18.99
CA THR A 30 21.00 15.27 -19.30
C THR A 30 19.63 15.70 -19.81
N ARG A 31 19.29 16.98 -19.63
CA ARG A 31 18.03 17.55 -20.13
C ARG A 31 17.92 17.41 -21.65
N GLU A 32 19.02 17.59 -22.38
CA GLU A 32 19.08 17.41 -23.83
C GLU A 32 18.62 16.00 -24.28
N ILE A 33 19.09 14.96 -23.60
CA ILE A 33 18.69 13.57 -23.90
C ILE A 33 17.20 13.36 -23.58
N ILE A 34 16.73 13.91 -22.46
CA ILE A 34 15.34 13.79 -22.03
C ILE A 34 14.40 14.54 -22.99
N GLU A 35 14.80 15.72 -23.48
CA GLU A 35 14.05 16.47 -24.49
C GLU A 35 13.94 15.69 -25.80
N ALA A 36 15.04 15.09 -26.29
CA ALA A 36 14.99 14.24 -27.47
C ALA A 36 14.01 13.05 -27.31
N MET A 37 14.01 12.41 -26.14
CA MET A 37 13.05 11.37 -25.79
C MET A 37 11.61 11.91 -25.72
N TYR A 38 11.39 13.06 -25.08
CA TYR A 38 10.06 13.68 -24.93
C TYR A 38 9.41 13.92 -26.29
N TRP A 39 10.17 14.50 -27.23
CA TRP A 39 9.65 14.80 -28.56
C TRP A 39 9.42 13.55 -29.41
N ASP A 40 10.25 12.50 -29.26
CA ASP A 40 9.96 11.20 -29.90
C ASP A 40 8.68 10.55 -29.33
N ILE A 41 8.46 10.66 -28.01
CA ILE A 41 7.23 10.17 -27.37
C ILE A 41 6.03 10.96 -27.83
N ARG A 42 6.08 12.30 -27.84
CA ARG A 42 4.98 13.15 -28.34
C ARG A 42 4.60 12.73 -29.77
N GLY A 43 5.61 12.51 -30.61
CA GLY A 43 5.44 12.26 -32.03
C GLY A 43 5.43 13.55 -32.85
N GLU A 44 5.22 13.40 -34.16
CA GLU A 44 5.12 14.55 -35.07
C GLU A 44 3.87 15.38 -34.80
N GLU A 45 3.99 16.69 -34.97
CA GLU A 45 2.89 17.65 -34.89
C GLU A 45 1.89 17.37 -36.01
N ARG A 46 0.63 17.08 -35.70
CA ARG A 46 -0.39 16.90 -36.74
C ARG A 46 -0.72 18.25 -37.39
N GLU A 47 -1.00 18.24 -38.70
CA GLU A 47 -1.36 19.46 -39.45
C GLU A 47 -2.58 20.20 -38.86
N ASP A 48 -3.45 19.49 -38.14
CA ASP A 48 -4.65 20.02 -37.48
C ASP A 48 -4.46 20.37 -36.00
N GLU A 49 -3.25 20.27 -35.42
CA GLU A 49 -2.98 20.61 -34.01
C GLU A 49 -3.26 22.09 -33.68
N SER A 50 -3.22 22.98 -34.69
CA SER A 50 -3.62 24.38 -34.55
C SER A 50 -5.14 24.60 -34.39
N VAL A 51 -5.96 23.56 -34.62
CA VAL A 51 -7.43 23.66 -34.72
C VAL A 51 -8.17 22.62 -33.87
N TYR A 52 -7.52 21.52 -33.44
CA TYR A 52 -8.19 20.41 -32.77
C TYR A 52 -7.49 19.93 -31.47
N ARG A 53 -8.28 19.96 -30.38
CA ARG A 53 -8.18 19.25 -29.08
C ARG A 53 -6.79 18.80 -28.58
N CYS A 54 -6.50 19.19 -27.33
CA CYS A 54 -5.48 18.58 -26.46
C CYS A 54 -5.72 17.06 -26.29
N GLU A 55 -5.11 16.22 -27.13
CA GLU A 55 -4.96 14.79 -26.87
C GLU A 55 -3.70 14.60 -26.03
N ARG A 56 -3.84 14.74 -24.71
CA ARG A 56 -2.74 14.40 -23.78
C ARG A 56 -2.32 12.96 -24.04
N LYS A 57 -1.05 12.76 -24.38
CA LYS A 57 -0.49 11.42 -24.51
C LYS A 57 -0.16 10.91 -23.12
N HIS A 58 -1.11 10.18 -22.53
CA HIS A 58 -0.92 9.55 -21.24
C HIS A 58 -0.01 8.32 -21.40
N VAL A 59 1.10 8.30 -20.67
CA VAL A 59 2.07 7.20 -20.68
C VAL A 59 2.42 6.77 -19.26
N SER A 60 2.56 5.46 -19.08
CA SER A 60 3.17 4.85 -17.91
C SER A 60 4.64 4.53 -18.21
N ILE A 61 5.54 4.84 -17.27
CA ILE A 61 6.99 4.69 -17.43
C ILE A 61 7.53 3.80 -16.31
N LEU A 62 8.37 2.83 -16.67
CA LEU A 62 9.27 2.11 -15.76
C LEU A 62 10.70 2.62 -15.98
N ASP A 63 11.25 3.34 -15.01
CA ASP A 63 12.60 3.90 -15.01
C ASP A 63 13.55 2.97 -14.24
N ILE A 64 14.49 2.33 -14.95
CA ILE A 64 15.44 1.37 -14.39
C ILE A 64 16.79 2.06 -14.18
N GLY A 65 17.26 2.08 -12.93
CA GLY A 65 18.37 2.94 -12.52
C GLY A 65 17.91 4.41 -12.44
N ALA A 66 16.75 4.63 -11.82
CA ALA A 66 16.04 5.92 -11.86
C ALA A 66 16.82 7.08 -11.24
N GLY A 67 17.78 6.77 -10.36
CA GLY A 67 18.56 7.74 -9.62
C GLY A 67 17.67 8.69 -8.83
N ASN A 68 17.88 10.00 -9.02
CA ASN A 68 17.07 11.03 -8.38
C ASN A 68 15.75 11.34 -9.14
N CYS A 69 15.32 10.49 -10.07
CA CYS A 69 14.15 10.70 -10.93
C CYS A 69 14.19 12.02 -11.72
N LYS A 70 15.37 12.39 -12.23
CA LYS A 70 15.50 13.57 -13.10
C LYS A 70 14.66 13.42 -14.38
N LEU A 71 14.54 12.22 -14.94
CA LEU A 71 13.68 11.94 -16.10
C LEU A 71 12.23 12.36 -15.82
N PHE A 72 11.66 11.90 -14.71
CA PHE A 72 10.30 12.22 -14.28
C PHE A 72 10.05 13.73 -14.17
N SER A 73 10.90 14.41 -13.39
CA SER A 73 10.76 15.84 -13.14
C SER A 73 10.98 16.69 -14.40
N THR A 74 11.90 16.28 -15.27
CA THR A 74 12.19 17.01 -16.52
C THR A 74 11.09 16.84 -17.55
N ILE A 75 10.51 15.64 -17.72
CA ILE A 75 9.35 15.45 -18.62
C ILE A 75 8.18 16.36 -18.21
N ARG A 76 7.90 16.46 -16.90
CA ARG A 76 6.86 17.36 -16.39
C ARG A 76 7.20 18.82 -16.62
N ALA A 77 8.45 19.22 -16.34
CA ALA A 77 8.89 20.59 -16.61
C ALA A 77 8.73 20.96 -18.08
N ILE A 78 9.14 20.11 -19.02
CA ILE A 78 8.98 20.34 -20.46
C ILE A 78 7.50 20.49 -20.82
N ALA A 79 6.61 19.67 -20.25
CA ALA A 79 5.17 19.77 -20.47
C ALA A 79 4.57 21.08 -19.91
N ASP A 80 4.97 21.49 -18.70
CA ASP A 80 4.50 22.71 -18.04
C ASP A 80 5.05 23.99 -18.68
N GLU A 81 6.23 23.92 -19.30
CA GLU A 81 6.87 25.04 -20.02
C GLU A 81 6.23 25.30 -21.41
N GLN A 82 5.36 24.41 -21.90
CA GLN A 82 4.69 24.63 -23.19
C GLN A 82 3.69 25.80 -23.10
N PRO A 83 3.67 26.72 -24.09
CA PRO A 83 2.74 27.83 -24.10
C PRO A 83 1.30 27.35 -24.31
N ASP A 84 0.33 28.08 -23.73
CA ASP A 84 -1.08 27.90 -24.07
C ASP A 84 -1.34 28.29 -25.55
N LEU A 85 -2.29 27.64 -26.19
CA LEU A 85 -2.80 27.91 -27.53
C LEU A 85 -3.63 29.21 -27.54
N ASP A 86 -3.52 29.95 -28.65
CA ASP A 86 -4.11 31.29 -28.82
C ASP A 86 -5.65 31.28 -29.05
N ASP A 87 -6.22 30.22 -29.65
CA ASP A 87 -7.61 30.20 -30.15
C ASP A 87 -8.56 29.24 -29.40
N TYR A 88 -9.83 29.63 -29.31
CA TYR A 88 -10.93 28.81 -28.77
C TYR A 88 -11.61 27.99 -29.87
N TYR A 89 -11.86 26.71 -29.60
CA TYR A 89 -12.83 25.94 -30.38
C TYR A 89 -14.25 26.16 -29.80
N TYR A 90 -15.10 26.89 -30.53
CA TYR A 90 -16.52 26.98 -30.17
C TYR A 90 -17.24 25.73 -30.69
N HIS A 91 -17.84 24.94 -29.81
CA HIS A 91 -18.86 23.98 -30.22
C HIS A 91 -19.94 24.70 -31.04
N ALA A 92 -20.42 24.07 -32.12
CA ALA A 92 -21.51 24.58 -32.93
C ALA A 92 -22.70 24.94 -32.02
N GLY A 93 -22.92 26.24 -31.78
CA GLY A 93 -23.88 26.75 -30.79
C GLY A 93 -23.34 27.79 -29.78
N GLY A 94 -22.05 28.13 -29.79
CA GLY A 94 -21.51 29.31 -29.10
C GLY A 94 -21.58 29.28 -27.56
N SER A 95 -21.85 28.12 -26.95
CA SER A 95 -21.98 27.97 -25.50
C SER A 95 -20.63 27.63 -24.89
N LYS A 96 -20.18 28.42 -23.91
CA LYS A 96 -18.97 28.11 -23.13
C LYS A 96 -19.20 26.88 -22.25
N SER A 97 -18.33 25.89 -22.32
CA SER A 97 -18.34 24.72 -21.44
C SER A 97 -17.20 24.79 -20.42
N ILE A 98 -17.30 24.01 -19.33
CA ILE A 98 -16.19 23.85 -18.36
C ILE A 98 -14.92 23.27 -19.04
N ARG A 99 -15.07 22.63 -20.21
CA ARG A 99 -13.96 22.03 -20.96
C ARG A 99 -13.12 23.05 -21.72
N ASP A 100 -13.62 24.26 -21.95
CA ASP A 100 -12.95 25.28 -22.79
C ASP A 100 -11.60 25.74 -22.20
N GLY A 101 -11.39 25.61 -20.88
CA GLY A 101 -10.10 25.87 -20.23
C GLY A 101 -9.05 24.76 -20.45
N TYR A 102 -9.49 23.53 -20.72
CA TYR A 102 -8.61 22.41 -21.07
C TYR A 102 -8.22 22.42 -22.55
N GLU A 103 -9.02 23.07 -23.41
CA GLU A 103 -8.80 23.14 -24.85
C GLU A 103 -7.69 24.12 -25.27
N LYS A 104 -7.23 25.00 -24.36
CA LYS A 104 -6.10 25.91 -24.59
C LYS A 104 -4.72 25.26 -24.52
N ARG A 105 -4.58 23.97 -24.27
CA ARG A 105 -3.25 23.38 -24.03
C ARG A 105 -2.74 22.64 -25.27
N PRO A 106 -1.45 22.78 -25.61
CA PRO A 106 -0.86 22.02 -26.71
C PRO A 106 -0.83 20.53 -26.38
N ASN A 107 -0.55 19.70 -27.39
CA ASN A 107 -0.32 18.28 -27.19
C ASN A 107 0.93 18.06 -26.33
N GLN A 108 0.74 17.41 -25.19
CA GLN A 108 1.77 17.19 -24.18
C GLN A 108 1.86 15.71 -23.82
N VAL A 109 3.07 15.27 -23.45
CA VAL A 109 3.27 13.96 -22.81
C VAL A 109 2.91 14.09 -21.33
N HIS A 110 1.93 13.32 -20.88
CA HIS A 110 1.52 13.26 -19.48
C HIS A 110 1.88 11.90 -18.89
N ILE A 111 2.64 11.90 -17.79
CA ILE A 111 2.97 10.66 -17.07
C ILE A 111 1.78 10.25 -16.19
N SER A 112 1.06 9.20 -16.58
CA SER A 112 -0.07 8.65 -15.80
C SER A 112 0.39 7.81 -14.62
N LYS A 113 1.54 7.14 -14.74
CA LYS A 113 2.16 6.30 -13.71
C LYS A 113 3.67 6.30 -13.90
N TYR A 114 4.44 6.53 -12.84
CA TYR A 114 5.90 6.44 -12.87
C TYR A 114 6.39 5.42 -11.86
N MET A 115 7.04 4.38 -12.36
CA MET A 115 7.61 3.29 -11.57
C MET A 115 9.13 3.37 -11.65
N ALA A 116 9.82 3.14 -10.54
CA ALA A 116 11.27 3.21 -10.47
C ALA A 116 11.88 1.90 -9.97
N ILE A 117 13.02 1.52 -10.54
CA ILE A 117 13.97 0.58 -9.93
C ILE A 117 15.23 1.36 -9.60
N GLU A 118 15.60 1.41 -8.32
CA GLU A 118 16.80 2.14 -7.85
C GLU A 118 17.41 1.44 -6.64
N LYS A 119 18.74 1.28 -6.65
CA LYS A 119 19.46 0.50 -5.66
C LYS A 119 19.94 1.34 -4.47
N SER A 120 20.29 2.61 -4.68
CA SER A 120 20.78 3.48 -3.61
C SER A 120 19.63 3.94 -2.72
N GLN A 121 19.74 3.68 -1.42
CA GLN A 121 18.77 4.17 -0.44
C GLN A 121 18.77 5.70 -0.39
N THR A 122 19.95 6.33 -0.50
CA THR A 122 20.09 7.79 -0.58
C THR A 122 19.26 8.38 -1.73
N LEU A 123 19.27 7.75 -2.91
CA LEU A 123 18.51 8.20 -4.07
C LEU A 123 17.02 7.93 -3.92
N ILE A 124 16.63 6.74 -3.44
CA ILE A 124 15.24 6.39 -3.10
C ILE A 124 14.64 7.38 -2.10
N ASP A 125 15.43 7.77 -1.10
CA ASP A 125 15.00 8.72 -0.07
C ASP A 125 14.70 10.10 -0.64
N ALA A 126 15.47 10.53 -1.64
CA ALA A 126 15.32 11.79 -2.34
C ALA A 126 14.25 11.79 -3.45
N MET A 127 13.62 10.64 -3.76
CA MET A 127 12.60 10.56 -4.81
C MET A 127 11.33 11.35 -4.46
N PRO A 128 10.66 11.95 -5.46
CA PRO A 128 9.32 12.52 -5.29
C PRO A 128 8.29 11.49 -4.77
N ASN A 129 7.34 11.91 -3.93
CA ASN A 129 6.33 11.04 -3.31
C ASN A 129 5.44 10.27 -4.31
N ASP A 130 5.27 10.83 -5.51
CA ASP A 130 4.46 10.28 -6.59
C ASP A 130 5.22 9.30 -7.50
N VAL A 131 6.51 9.07 -7.24
CA VAL A 131 7.27 7.96 -7.80
C VAL A 131 7.00 6.71 -6.99
N PHE A 132 6.66 5.61 -7.68
CA PHE A 132 6.42 4.32 -7.05
C PHE A 132 7.62 3.39 -7.26
N VAL A 133 8.33 3.05 -6.19
CA VAL A 133 9.50 2.15 -6.27
C VAL A 133 9.02 0.71 -6.42
N VAL A 134 9.27 0.11 -7.59
CA VAL A 134 8.86 -1.26 -7.92
C VAL A 134 9.97 -2.31 -7.80
N GLY A 135 11.16 -1.87 -7.41
CA GLY A 135 12.33 -2.73 -7.20
C GLY A 135 13.49 -1.92 -6.67
N THR A 136 14.37 -2.55 -5.90
CA THR A 136 15.61 -1.94 -5.40
C THR A 136 16.81 -2.32 -6.27
N ASP A 137 17.23 -3.59 -6.22
CA ASP A 137 18.29 -4.10 -7.09
C ASP A 137 17.72 -4.61 -8.42
N PHE A 138 18.19 -4.05 -9.53
CA PHE A 138 17.83 -4.51 -10.87
C PHE A 138 18.05 -6.02 -11.07
N ASN A 139 19.07 -6.63 -10.46
CA ASN A 139 19.38 -8.06 -10.61
C ASN A 139 18.53 -9.00 -9.75
N GLU A 140 17.86 -8.46 -8.72
CA GLU A 140 16.95 -9.23 -7.87
C GLU A 140 15.49 -9.13 -8.33
N ASN A 141 15.22 -8.39 -9.40
CA ASN A 141 13.89 -8.11 -9.90
C ASN A 141 13.70 -8.63 -11.32
N THR A 142 12.59 -9.31 -11.60
CA THR A 142 12.17 -9.65 -12.96
C THR A 142 11.44 -8.46 -13.59
N LEU A 143 11.58 -8.26 -14.90
CA LEU A 143 10.78 -7.22 -15.60
C LEU A 143 9.50 -7.79 -16.25
N ILE A 144 9.36 -9.12 -16.27
CA ILE A 144 8.36 -9.84 -17.06
C ILE A 144 6.92 -9.49 -16.65
N ASP A 145 6.68 -9.24 -15.36
CA ASP A 145 5.38 -8.91 -14.80
C ASP A 145 5.17 -7.41 -14.55
N LYS A 146 6.16 -6.57 -14.82
CA LYS A 146 6.11 -5.11 -14.61
C LYS A 146 5.67 -4.39 -15.89
N ARG A 147 4.35 -4.32 -16.11
CA ARG A 147 3.76 -3.68 -17.31
C ARG A 147 3.88 -2.15 -17.28
N ALA A 148 4.44 -1.58 -18.34
CA ALA A 148 4.47 -0.13 -18.60
C ALA A 148 4.31 0.15 -20.10
N ASP A 149 3.92 1.35 -20.50
CA ASP A 149 3.96 1.74 -21.91
C ASP A 149 5.41 1.90 -22.39
N ILE A 150 6.26 2.43 -21.50
CA ILE A 150 7.65 2.73 -21.77
C ILE A 150 8.55 2.20 -20.66
N VAL A 151 9.61 1.49 -21.01
CA VAL A 151 10.76 1.28 -20.13
C VAL A 151 11.85 2.27 -20.51
N PHE A 152 12.46 2.94 -19.53
CA PHE A 152 13.65 3.76 -19.72
C PHE A 152 14.81 3.21 -18.90
N CYS A 153 16.02 3.30 -19.44
CA CYS A 153 17.22 3.03 -18.66
C CYS A 153 18.43 3.83 -19.17
N ASN A 154 19.17 4.43 -18.23
CA ASN A 154 20.54 4.89 -18.41
C ASN A 154 21.46 4.03 -17.52
N PRO A 155 21.91 2.86 -18.00
CA PRO A 155 22.55 1.86 -17.16
C PRO A 155 23.99 2.27 -16.79
N PRO A 156 24.56 1.66 -15.72
CA PRO A 156 26.00 1.71 -15.46
C PRO A 156 26.80 1.29 -16.71
N TYR A 157 27.69 2.16 -17.20
CA TYR A 157 28.34 1.93 -18.49
C TYR A 157 29.33 0.77 -18.50
N SER A 158 29.82 0.35 -17.33
CA SER A 158 30.59 -0.89 -17.17
C SER A 158 29.74 -2.14 -17.43
N GLN A 159 28.43 -2.10 -17.15
CA GLN A 159 27.51 -3.23 -17.21
C GLN A 159 26.43 -3.08 -18.31
N TYR A 160 26.53 -2.04 -19.15
CA TYR A 160 25.48 -1.69 -20.12
C TYR A 160 25.02 -2.87 -20.98
N ALA A 161 25.92 -3.78 -21.37
CA ALA A 161 25.60 -4.91 -22.24
C ALA A 161 24.65 -5.91 -21.56
N GLN A 162 24.98 -6.33 -20.34
CA GLN A 162 24.18 -7.26 -19.56
C GLN A 162 22.82 -6.65 -19.21
N TRP A 163 22.80 -5.38 -18.82
CA TRP A 163 21.56 -4.65 -18.53
C TRP A 163 20.68 -4.52 -19.76
N THR A 164 21.25 -4.10 -20.89
CA THR A 164 20.52 -3.95 -22.15
C THR A 164 19.93 -5.28 -22.63
N GLU A 165 20.72 -6.37 -22.57
CA GLU A 165 20.24 -7.71 -22.93
C GLU A 165 19.03 -8.13 -22.09
N ARG A 166 19.14 -8.02 -20.75
CA ARG A 166 18.03 -8.35 -19.85
C ARG A 166 16.81 -7.49 -20.10
N ILE A 167 16.98 -6.17 -20.17
CA ILE A 167 15.87 -5.24 -20.40
C ILE A 167 15.12 -5.61 -21.69
N ILE A 168 15.83 -5.86 -22.79
CA ILE A 168 15.19 -6.25 -24.05
C ILE A 168 14.45 -7.57 -23.89
N LYS A 169 15.08 -8.60 -23.30
CA LYS A 169 14.46 -9.93 -23.13
C LYS A 169 13.25 -9.92 -22.21
N GLU A 170 13.29 -9.18 -21.11
CA GLU A 170 12.31 -9.28 -20.03
C GLU A 170 11.26 -8.17 -20.05
N ALA A 171 11.50 -7.02 -20.69
CA ALA A 171 10.58 -5.87 -20.61
C ALA A 171 9.18 -6.22 -21.13
N ASN A 172 8.18 -5.90 -20.30
CA ASN A 172 6.75 -5.96 -20.62
C ASN A 172 6.24 -4.55 -20.95
N ALA A 173 6.66 -4.04 -22.11
CA ALA A 173 6.31 -2.69 -22.57
C ALA A 173 6.22 -2.58 -24.09
N ASP A 174 5.62 -1.49 -24.58
CA ASP A 174 5.54 -1.18 -26.01
C ASP A 174 6.90 -0.72 -26.54
N TYR A 175 7.57 0.15 -25.76
CA TYR A 175 8.83 0.77 -26.14
C TYR A 175 9.86 0.69 -25.02
N VAL A 176 11.14 0.54 -25.39
CA VAL A 176 12.27 0.70 -24.48
C VAL A 176 13.17 1.83 -24.97
N TYR A 177 13.44 2.82 -24.12
CA TYR A 177 14.43 3.85 -24.36
C TYR A 177 15.71 3.56 -23.58
N LEU A 178 16.84 3.55 -24.27
CA LEU A 178 18.15 3.22 -23.70
C LEU A 178 19.16 4.31 -23.99
N VAL A 179 19.84 4.81 -22.96
CA VAL A 179 21.00 5.70 -23.08
C VAL A 179 22.25 4.87 -22.92
N ILE A 180 22.80 4.36 -24.03
CA ILE A 180 23.89 3.38 -23.98
C ILE A 180 25.10 3.77 -24.85
N PRO A 181 26.31 3.27 -24.55
CA PRO A 181 27.51 3.57 -25.33
C PRO A 181 27.35 3.27 -26.83
N GLN A 182 27.85 4.15 -27.71
CA GLN A 182 27.75 4.03 -29.18
C GLN A 182 28.29 2.70 -29.76
N ARG A 183 29.08 1.96 -29.00
CA ARG A 183 29.59 0.61 -29.35
C ARG A 183 28.55 -0.52 -29.26
N TRP A 184 27.33 -0.24 -28.79
CA TRP A 184 26.28 -1.23 -28.60
C TRP A 184 25.99 -2.08 -29.85
N GLY A 185 26.06 -1.49 -31.05
CA GLY A 185 25.77 -2.17 -32.31
C GLY A 185 26.76 -3.29 -32.69
N LYS A 186 27.88 -3.43 -31.96
CA LYS A 186 28.84 -4.53 -32.12
C LYS A 186 28.71 -5.60 -31.02
N ASN A 187 27.83 -5.39 -30.04
CA ASN A 187 27.66 -6.31 -28.93
C ASN A 187 26.76 -7.48 -29.33
N LYS A 188 27.32 -8.70 -29.34
CA LYS A 188 26.60 -9.90 -29.80
C LYS A 188 25.36 -10.22 -28.94
N SER A 189 25.42 -10.05 -27.63
CA SER A 189 24.33 -10.45 -26.74
C SER A 189 23.13 -9.51 -26.86
N VAL A 190 23.39 -8.20 -27.01
CA VAL A 190 22.36 -7.21 -27.32
C VAL A 190 21.67 -7.51 -28.65
N LEU A 191 22.44 -7.82 -29.70
CA LEU A 191 21.89 -8.15 -31.02
C LEU A 191 21.06 -9.45 -31.00
N GLN A 192 21.49 -10.44 -30.21
CA GLN A 192 20.75 -11.68 -30.01
C GLN A 192 19.43 -11.43 -29.28
N ALA A 193 19.41 -10.60 -28.24
CA ALA A 193 18.20 -10.22 -27.52
C ALA A 193 17.18 -9.51 -28.43
N LEU A 194 17.63 -8.55 -29.24
CA LEU A 194 16.78 -7.87 -30.22
C LEU A 194 16.14 -8.85 -31.20
N LYS A 195 16.94 -9.81 -31.70
CA LYS A 195 16.46 -10.86 -32.60
C LYS A 195 15.44 -11.78 -31.92
N ALA A 196 15.70 -12.20 -30.68
CA ALA A 196 14.81 -13.07 -29.90
C ALA A 196 13.44 -12.42 -29.68
N ARG A 197 13.41 -11.11 -29.44
CA ARG A 197 12.17 -10.33 -29.28
C ARG A 197 11.54 -9.85 -30.58
N LYS A 198 12.16 -10.12 -31.74
CA LYS A 198 11.79 -9.56 -33.06
C LYS A 198 11.62 -8.03 -33.01
N ALA A 199 12.47 -7.36 -32.24
CA ALA A 199 12.37 -5.94 -31.96
C ALA A 199 12.97 -5.09 -33.10
N THR A 200 12.38 -3.92 -33.33
CA THR A 200 12.96 -2.89 -34.20
C THR A 200 13.70 -1.85 -33.37
N VAL A 201 14.73 -1.22 -33.94
CA VAL A 201 15.53 -0.20 -33.24
C VAL A 201 15.61 1.07 -34.06
N LYS A 202 15.28 2.21 -33.44
CA LYS A 202 15.45 3.56 -33.97
C LYS A 202 16.51 4.30 -33.16
N LEU A 203 17.49 4.91 -33.83
CA LEU A 203 18.41 5.86 -33.21
C LEU A 203 17.70 7.22 -33.10
N VAL A 204 17.39 7.64 -31.88
CA VAL A 204 16.73 8.93 -31.61
C VAL A 204 17.75 10.07 -31.65
N GLY A 205 18.94 9.85 -31.09
CA GLY A 205 20.01 10.85 -31.07
C GLY A 205 21.35 10.29 -30.58
N SER A 206 22.41 11.08 -30.76
CA SER A 206 23.76 10.78 -30.29
C SER A 206 24.27 11.93 -29.42
N PHE A 207 24.80 11.60 -28.25
CA PHE A 207 25.11 12.57 -27.19
C PHE A 207 26.43 12.23 -26.47
N ASP A 208 26.85 13.09 -25.56
CA ASP A 208 27.93 12.83 -24.62
C ASP A 208 27.69 13.50 -23.26
N PHE A 209 28.51 13.13 -22.27
CA PHE A 209 28.46 13.69 -20.91
C PHE A 209 29.62 14.64 -20.61
N LEU A 210 30.39 15.10 -21.61
CA LEU A 210 31.61 15.90 -21.38
C LEU A 210 31.28 17.24 -20.71
N ASN A 211 30.17 17.85 -21.15
CA ASN A 211 29.66 19.12 -20.66
C ASN A 211 28.33 18.97 -19.91
N SER A 212 28.06 17.78 -19.35
CA SER A 212 26.85 17.55 -18.54
C SER A 212 26.71 18.60 -17.45
N GLU A 213 25.47 19.08 -17.29
CA GLU A 213 25.05 20.05 -16.28
C GLU A 213 25.14 19.51 -14.85
N ASP A 214 25.19 18.19 -14.68
CA ASP A 214 25.13 17.51 -13.38
C ASP A 214 26.45 16.80 -13.02
N ARG A 215 26.87 15.82 -13.82
CA ARG A 215 28.07 14.99 -13.57
C ARG A 215 28.80 14.71 -14.89
N LYS A 216 29.98 15.32 -15.05
CA LYS A 216 30.79 15.19 -16.27
C LYS A 216 31.40 13.80 -16.43
N ALA A 217 31.35 13.26 -17.64
CA ALA A 217 32.00 12.00 -18.01
C ALA A 217 32.45 12.00 -19.48
N ARG A 218 33.45 11.18 -19.82
CA ARG A 218 33.96 11.05 -21.21
C ARG A 218 33.12 10.10 -22.08
N ALA A 219 31.95 9.69 -21.62
CA ALA A 219 31.11 8.72 -22.30
C ALA A 219 30.42 9.35 -23.52
N LYS A 220 30.53 8.69 -24.68
CA LYS A 220 29.73 8.98 -25.89
C LYS A 220 28.62 7.93 -26.00
N VAL A 221 27.38 8.39 -26.09
CA VAL A 221 26.20 7.55 -25.99
C VAL A 221 25.24 7.76 -27.16
N SER A 222 24.32 6.81 -27.31
CA SER A 222 23.17 6.87 -28.19
C SER A 222 21.91 6.80 -27.34
N LEU A 223 20.91 7.61 -27.67
CA LEU A 223 19.53 7.37 -27.24
C LEU A 223 18.87 6.47 -28.28
N LEU A 224 18.57 5.24 -27.87
CA LEU A 224 17.88 4.26 -28.72
C LEU A 224 16.45 4.10 -28.27
N LYS A 225 15.56 3.93 -29.24
CA LYS A 225 14.20 3.44 -29.04
C LYS A 225 14.11 2.04 -29.63
N VAL A 226 13.79 1.07 -28.79
CA VAL A 226 13.50 -0.31 -29.18
C VAL A 226 11.99 -0.50 -29.14
N GLU A 227 11.39 -0.92 -30.25
CA GLU A 227 9.95 -1.19 -30.31
C GLU A 227 9.73 -2.70 -30.12
N LEU A 228 8.93 -3.04 -29.11
CA LEU A 228 8.65 -4.41 -28.69
C LEU A 228 7.21 -4.84 -29.03
N ALA A 229 6.35 -3.91 -29.43
CA ALA A 229 4.95 -4.16 -29.74
C ALA A 229 4.46 -3.37 -30.96
N VAL A 230 3.39 -3.86 -31.59
CA VAL A 230 2.69 -3.18 -32.69
C VAL A 230 1.31 -2.71 -32.23
N LYS A 231 0.94 -1.49 -32.62
CA LYS A 231 -0.43 -0.99 -32.50
C LYS A 231 -1.15 -1.14 -33.84
N TYR A 232 -2.18 -1.99 -33.87
CA TYR A 232 -3.08 -2.12 -35.01
C TYR A 232 -4.26 -1.16 -34.83
N SER A 233 -4.65 -0.42 -35.88
CA SER A 233 -5.70 0.61 -35.79
C SER A 233 -7.06 0.11 -35.29
N LYS A 234 -7.32 -1.20 -35.34
CA LYS A 234 -8.58 -1.83 -34.92
C LYS A 234 -8.61 -2.23 -33.42
N TYR A 235 -7.47 -2.24 -32.74
CA TYR A 235 -7.36 -2.66 -31.34
C TYR A 235 -6.82 -1.51 -30.49
N HIS A 236 -7.43 -1.29 -29.32
CA HIS A 236 -6.98 -0.24 -28.40
C HIS A 236 -5.70 -0.64 -27.62
N ASP A 237 -5.37 -1.94 -27.57
CA ASP A 237 -4.18 -2.46 -26.89
C ASP A 237 -3.07 -2.85 -27.88
N ALA A 238 -1.83 -2.49 -27.55
CA ALA A 238 -0.65 -2.93 -28.29
C ALA A 238 -0.42 -4.43 -28.10
N GLN A 239 0.00 -5.11 -29.17
CA GLN A 239 0.34 -6.52 -29.11
C GLN A 239 1.86 -6.69 -29.21
N ALA A 240 2.46 -7.30 -28.18
CA ALA A 240 3.88 -7.61 -28.17
C ALA A 240 4.27 -8.50 -29.36
N HIS A 241 5.42 -8.21 -29.99
CA HIS A 241 5.98 -9.06 -31.05
C HIS A 241 6.29 -10.48 -30.54
N VAL A 242 6.83 -10.54 -29.31
CA VAL A 242 7.09 -11.75 -28.53
C VAL A 242 6.83 -11.38 -27.07
N ASP A 243 5.96 -12.12 -26.40
CA ASP A 243 5.68 -11.92 -24.96
C ASP A 243 6.92 -12.34 -24.11
N PRO A 244 7.33 -11.53 -23.12
CA PRO A 244 8.52 -11.82 -22.31
C PRO A 244 8.38 -13.09 -21.46
N PHE A 245 7.19 -13.41 -20.96
CA PHE A 245 6.96 -14.63 -20.20
C PHE A 245 7.05 -15.85 -21.12
N ASP A 246 6.55 -15.74 -22.34
CA ASP A 246 6.64 -16.81 -23.33
C ASP A 246 8.09 -17.09 -23.72
N LEU A 247 8.89 -16.04 -23.91
CA LEU A 247 10.31 -16.19 -24.19
C LEU A 247 11.02 -16.90 -23.02
N TRP A 248 10.85 -16.39 -21.80
CA TRP A 248 11.42 -16.99 -20.59
C TRP A 248 10.98 -18.45 -20.39
N PHE A 249 9.68 -18.73 -20.56
CA PHE A 249 9.13 -20.07 -20.37
C PHE A 249 9.75 -21.05 -21.38
N ASN A 250 9.81 -20.68 -22.65
CA ASN A 250 10.39 -21.55 -23.68
C ASN A 250 11.91 -21.75 -23.50
N GLU A 251 12.64 -20.77 -22.96
CA GLU A 251 14.06 -20.92 -22.63
C GLU A 251 14.28 -21.76 -21.35
N THR A 252 13.34 -21.74 -20.41
CA THR A 252 13.46 -22.42 -19.10
C THR A 252 12.91 -23.85 -19.13
N PHE A 253 11.86 -24.08 -19.92
CA PHE A 253 11.13 -25.34 -20.00
C PHE A 253 11.22 -25.87 -21.44
N SER A 254 12.15 -26.80 -21.67
CA SER A 254 12.31 -27.48 -22.96
C SER A 254 11.20 -28.52 -23.15
N VAL A 255 10.04 -28.11 -23.68
CA VAL A 255 8.90 -29.03 -23.89
C VAL A 255 8.58 -29.20 -25.37
N GLU A 256 8.56 -30.44 -25.83
CA GLU A 256 8.08 -30.83 -27.16
C GLU A 256 6.68 -31.46 -27.01
N ALA A 257 5.62 -30.65 -26.96
CA ALA A 257 4.23 -31.13 -26.94
C ALA A 257 3.28 -30.20 -27.71
N ASP A 258 2.03 -30.64 -27.91
CA ASP A 258 1.03 -29.94 -28.72
C ASP A 258 0.76 -28.50 -28.20
N LYS A 259 0.92 -27.52 -29.08
CA LYS A 259 0.86 -26.07 -28.78
C LYS A 259 -0.57 -25.49 -28.77
N ALA A 260 -1.60 -26.34 -28.79
CA ALA A 260 -2.98 -25.88 -28.79
C ALA A 260 -3.36 -25.27 -27.43
N SER A 261 -4.01 -24.11 -27.46
CA SER A 261 -4.60 -23.45 -26.29
C SER A 261 -6.11 -23.68 -26.29
N ASP A 262 -6.68 -24.16 -25.19
CA ASP A 262 -8.13 -24.08 -24.97
C ASP A 262 -8.46 -22.97 -23.99
N GLY A 263 -9.68 -22.44 -24.13
CA GLY A 263 -10.19 -21.28 -23.42
C GLY A 263 -10.29 -21.43 -21.90
N TYR A 264 -10.44 -20.26 -21.30
CA TYR A 264 -10.35 -19.92 -19.89
C TYR A 264 -11.38 -20.60 -18.98
N GLU A 265 -10.95 -21.02 -17.79
CA GLU A 265 -11.81 -21.28 -16.64
C GLU A 265 -11.32 -20.44 -15.45
N THR A 266 -12.17 -19.55 -14.92
CA THR A 266 -11.85 -18.64 -13.81
C THR A 266 -12.27 -19.26 -12.48
N ASP A 267 -11.31 -19.72 -11.70
CA ASP A 267 -11.56 -20.40 -10.43
C ASP A 267 -11.52 -19.41 -9.24
N TYR A 268 -12.67 -18.79 -8.93
CA TYR A 268 -12.82 -17.84 -7.81
C TYR A 268 -12.89 -18.55 -6.43
N THR A 269 -13.17 -19.85 -6.41
CA THR A 269 -13.48 -20.65 -5.20
C THR A 269 -12.26 -21.30 -4.52
N LYS A 270 -11.10 -21.44 -5.18
CA LYS A 270 -9.88 -22.05 -4.59
C LYS A 270 -9.06 -21.13 -3.67
N ARG A 271 -9.27 -19.81 -3.71
CA ARG A 271 -8.45 -18.84 -2.96
C ARG A 271 -8.68 -18.84 -1.44
N GLN A 272 -9.89 -19.15 -0.96
CA GLN A 272 -10.22 -19.08 0.47
C GLN A 272 -9.52 -20.18 1.29
N GLY A 273 -9.46 -21.42 0.77
CA GLY A 273 -8.75 -22.52 1.43
C GLY A 273 -7.22 -22.31 1.47
N GLN A 274 -6.65 -21.68 0.45
CA GLN A 274 -5.22 -21.33 0.40
C GLN A 274 -4.85 -20.27 1.43
N LYS A 275 -5.71 -19.25 1.65
CA LYS A 275 -5.48 -18.22 2.67
C LYS A 275 -5.45 -18.78 4.09
N ALA A 276 -6.38 -19.66 4.45
CA ALA A 276 -6.42 -20.25 5.79
C ALA A 276 -5.15 -21.08 6.09
N SER A 277 -4.75 -21.95 5.14
CA SER A 277 -3.52 -22.75 5.27
C SER A 277 -2.26 -21.87 5.34
N HIS A 278 -2.19 -20.80 4.55
CA HIS A 278 -1.08 -19.84 4.60
C HIS A 278 -0.97 -19.15 5.96
N LYS A 279 -2.08 -18.64 6.51
CA LYS A 279 -2.09 -17.99 7.84
C LYS A 279 -1.62 -18.93 8.95
N GLU A 280 -1.99 -20.20 8.88
CA GLU A 280 -1.51 -21.21 9.83
C GLU A 280 0.00 -21.42 9.74
N LYS A 281 0.55 -21.54 8.53
CA LYS A 281 2.00 -21.66 8.31
C LYS A 281 2.78 -20.44 8.84
N VAL A 282 2.30 -19.24 8.52
CA VAL A 282 2.92 -17.98 8.98
C VAL A 282 2.88 -17.91 10.51
N ARG A 283 1.73 -18.21 11.12
CA ARG A 283 1.58 -18.24 12.58
C ARG A 283 2.56 -19.23 13.22
N ASN A 284 2.69 -20.44 12.68
CA ASN A 284 3.61 -21.45 13.22
C ASN A 284 5.07 -21.01 13.10
N ALA A 285 5.45 -20.30 12.03
CA ALA A 285 6.80 -19.77 11.85
C ALA A 285 7.11 -18.59 12.78
N LEU A 286 6.12 -17.73 13.07
CA LEU A 286 6.28 -16.57 13.97
C LEU A 286 6.58 -16.95 15.43
N VAL A 287 6.19 -18.14 15.88
CA VAL A 287 6.50 -18.65 17.24
C VAL A 287 8.01 -18.78 17.51
N SER A 288 8.84 -18.77 16.46
CA SER A 288 10.30 -18.87 16.56
C SER A 288 11.04 -17.56 16.92
N GLY A 289 10.32 -16.44 17.11
CA GLY A 289 10.91 -15.15 17.55
C GLY A 289 11.77 -14.44 16.49
N ARG A 290 11.59 -14.75 15.19
CA ARG A 290 12.30 -14.10 14.08
C ARG A 290 11.49 -12.94 13.47
N ASP A 291 12.17 -12.05 12.74
CA ASP A 291 11.57 -10.92 12.02
C ASP A 291 10.54 -11.39 10.97
N LEU A 292 9.38 -10.71 10.91
CA LEU A 292 8.29 -11.07 10.00
C LEU A 292 8.72 -11.06 8.53
N VAL A 293 9.46 -10.04 8.09
CA VAL A 293 9.88 -9.92 6.68
C VAL A 293 10.79 -11.08 6.32
N THR A 294 11.77 -11.38 7.18
CA THR A 294 12.66 -12.53 6.99
C THR A 294 11.88 -13.84 6.84
N ILE A 295 10.95 -14.12 7.77
CA ILE A 295 10.12 -15.34 7.72
C ILE A 295 9.33 -15.42 6.42
N LEU A 296 8.63 -14.34 6.05
CA LEU A 296 7.78 -14.34 4.86
C LEU A 296 8.61 -14.53 3.58
N VAL A 297 9.80 -13.92 3.48
CA VAL A 297 10.68 -14.07 2.31
C VAL A 297 11.21 -15.50 2.22
N GLU A 298 11.64 -16.11 3.33
CA GLU A 298 12.08 -17.52 3.36
C GLU A 298 10.96 -18.47 2.90
N LEU A 299 9.75 -18.30 3.45
CA LEU A 299 8.59 -19.10 3.07
C LEU A 299 8.21 -18.90 1.60
N TYR A 300 8.21 -17.65 1.12
CA TYR A 300 7.89 -17.33 -0.28
C TYR A 300 8.88 -18.00 -1.23
N ASN A 301 10.18 -17.87 -0.98
CA ASN A 301 11.22 -18.44 -1.82
C ASN A 301 11.11 -19.97 -1.85
N HIS A 302 10.93 -20.61 -0.70
CA HIS A 302 10.74 -22.06 -0.63
C HIS A 302 9.50 -22.53 -1.41
N GLU A 303 8.36 -21.85 -1.26
CA GLU A 303 7.14 -22.21 -2.00
C GLU A 303 7.27 -21.95 -3.51
N LEU A 304 7.95 -20.87 -3.91
CA LEU A 304 8.21 -20.55 -5.31
C LEU A 304 9.17 -21.56 -5.96
N GLU A 305 10.26 -21.91 -5.28
CA GLU A 305 11.21 -22.92 -5.74
C GLU A 305 10.55 -24.29 -5.89
N HIS A 306 9.73 -24.68 -4.90
CA HIS A 306 8.96 -25.92 -4.97
C HIS A 306 7.96 -25.89 -6.14
N LEU A 307 7.26 -24.77 -6.36
CA LEU A 307 6.35 -24.60 -7.50
C LEU A 307 7.09 -24.75 -8.83
N ILE A 308 8.19 -24.02 -9.03
CA ILE A 308 8.99 -24.08 -10.26
C ILE A 308 9.56 -25.49 -10.45
N GLY A 309 10.08 -26.10 -9.38
CA GLY A 309 10.63 -27.45 -9.40
C GLY A 309 9.61 -28.51 -9.81
N ASN A 310 8.36 -28.39 -9.37
CA ASN A 310 7.30 -29.31 -9.80
C ASN A 310 6.97 -29.16 -11.28
N TYR A 311 6.91 -27.94 -11.79
CA TYR A 311 6.70 -27.72 -13.23
C TYR A 311 7.88 -28.25 -14.05
N LYS A 312 9.12 -28.08 -13.60
CA LYS A 312 10.29 -28.65 -14.27
C LYS A 312 10.22 -30.19 -14.37
N LYS A 313 9.84 -30.86 -13.28
CA LYS A 313 9.63 -32.32 -13.28
C LYS A 313 8.53 -32.77 -14.24
N VAL A 314 7.44 -32.01 -14.37
CA VAL A 314 6.39 -32.30 -15.36
C VAL A 314 6.94 -32.22 -16.78
N THR A 315 7.84 -31.25 -17.04
CA THR A 315 8.45 -31.08 -18.37
C THR A 315 9.54 -32.10 -18.71
N GLU A 316 10.03 -32.86 -17.72
CA GLU A 316 10.97 -33.96 -17.91
C GLU A 316 10.27 -35.27 -18.36
N LEU A 317 8.93 -35.32 -18.31
CA LEU A 317 8.17 -36.47 -18.79
C LEU A 317 8.25 -36.60 -20.32
N ASP A 318 8.15 -37.84 -20.81
CA ASP A 318 8.15 -38.13 -22.23
C ASP A 318 6.98 -37.41 -22.95
N PRO A 319 7.21 -36.76 -24.10
CA PRO A 319 6.18 -36.16 -24.95
C PRO A 319 4.94 -37.05 -25.17
N ASP A 320 5.12 -38.35 -25.37
CA ASP A 320 4.02 -39.28 -25.62
C ASP A 320 3.15 -39.43 -24.36
N ILE A 321 3.76 -39.48 -23.17
CA ILE A 321 3.05 -39.53 -21.88
C ILE A 321 2.28 -38.24 -21.63
N LEU A 322 2.89 -37.08 -21.89
CA LEU A 322 2.21 -35.78 -21.75
C LEU A 322 0.98 -35.69 -22.64
N LYS A 323 1.07 -36.24 -23.86
CA LYS A 323 -0.03 -36.31 -24.80
C LYS A 323 -1.13 -37.26 -24.34
N GLU A 324 -0.79 -38.43 -23.81
CA GLU A 324 -1.75 -39.37 -23.20
C GLU A 324 -2.49 -38.76 -22.01
N LEU A 325 -1.79 -38.00 -21.17
CA LEU A 325 -2.36 -37.29 -20.03
C LEU A 325 -3.20 -36.06 -20.42
N GLY A 326 -3.25 -35.70 -21.72
CA GLY A 326 -3.97 -34.52 -22.22
C GLY A 326 -3.34 -33.19 -21.78
N VAL A 327 -2.05 -33.17 -21.43
CA VAL A 327 -1.35 -31.98 -20.97
C VAL A 327 -1.03 -31.08 -22.15
N LYS A 328 -1.55 -29.85 -22.14
CA LYS A 328 -1.27 -28.81 -23.15
C LYS A 328 -0.21 -27.85 -22.64
N VAL A 329 0.83 -27.56 -23.43
CA VAL A 329 1.91 -26.62 -23.06
C VAL A 329 1.36 -25.23 -22.75
N GLY A 330 0.36 -24.77 -23.53
CA GLY A 330 -0.31 -23.48 -23.28
C GLY A 330 -0.99 -23.43 -21.90
N ALA A 331 -1.72 -24.49 -21.54
CA ALA A 331 -2.38 -24.59 -20.24
C ALA A 331 -1.37 -24.67 -19.08
N LEU A 332 -0.25 -25.39 -19.29
CA LEU A 332 0.84 -25.46 -18.31
C LEU A 332 1.47 -24.08 -18.10
N LYS A 333 1.76 -23.36 -19.19
CA LYS A 333 2.31 -21.99 -19.16
C LYS A 333 1.40 -21.03 -18.41
N ASP A 334 0.13 -20.99 -18.77
CA ASP A 334 -0.85 -20.10 -18.16
C ASP A 334 -1.10 -20.46 -16.69
N GLY A 335 -1.15 -21.76 -16.37
CA GLY A 335 -1.24 -22.27 -15.01
C GLY A 335 -0.04 -21.86 -14.14
N LEU A 336 1.18 -21.95 -14.66
CA LEU A 336 2.39 -21.49 -13.95
C LEU A 336 2.34 -19.98 -13.71
N LYS A 337 2.03 -19.20 -14.75
CA LYS A 337 1.93 -17.74 -14.67
C LYS A 337 0.93 -17.29 -13.59
N GLN A 338 -0.25 -17.92 -13.56
CA GLN A 338 -1.28 -17.64 -12.56
C GLN A 338 -0.85 -18.05 -11.15
N LYS A 339 -0.20 -19.20 -10.98
CA LYS A 339 0.27 -19.66 -9.66
C LYS A 339 1.38 -18.79 -9.11
N ILE A 340 2.34 -18.36 -9.92
CA ILE A 340 3.39 -17.40 -9.51
C ILE A 340 2.74 -16.07 -9.08
N SER A 341 1.83 -15.53 -9.90
CA SER A 341 1.13 -14.29 -9.57
C SER A 341 0.28 -14.42 -8.30
N GLY A 342 -0.45 -15.52 -8.14
CA GLY A 342 -1.27 -15.78 -6.95
C GLY A 342 -0.44 -15.91 -5.68
N LEU A 343 0.71 -16.59 -5.74
CA LEU A 343 1.64 -16.71 -4.62
C LEU A 343 2.17 -15.33 -4.21
N LYS A 344 2.60 -14.52 -5.17
CA LYS A 344 3.09 -13.15 -4.94
C LYS A 344 2.05 -12.26 -4.25
N VAL A 345 0.80 -12.28 -4.74
CA VAL A 345 -0.31 -11.54 -4.12
C VAL A 345 -0.56 -11.98 -2.68
N LEU A 346 -0.52 -13.29 -2.41
CA LEU A 346 -0.77 -13.84 -1.07
C LEU A 346 0.21 -13.30 -0.02
N TYR A 347 1.51 -13.26 -0.35
CA TYR A 347 2.53 -12.77 0.57
C TYR A 347 2.53 -11.24 0.71
N TRP A 348 2.22 -10.50 -0.36
CA TRP A 348 2.01 -9.04 -0.26
C TRP A 348 0.78 -8.68 0.58
N GLU A 349 -0.31 -9.44 0.46
CA GLU A 349 -1.49 -9.31 1.34
C GLU A 349 -1.09 -9.43 2.82
N GLU A 350 -0.27 -10.43 3.17
CA GLU A 350 0.19 -10.62 4.54
C GLU A 350 0.99 -9.41 5.06
N ILE A 351 1.90 -8.83 4.25
CA ILE A 351 2.61 -7.60 4.64
C ILE A 351 1.63 -6.46 4.92
N PHE A 352 0.65 -6.23 4.04
CA PHE A 352 -0.26 -5.10 4.19
C PHE A 352 -1.27 -5.28 5.32
N GLU A 353 -1.67 -6.52 5.64
CA GLU A 353 -2.47 -6.83 6.83
C GLU A 353 -1.71 -6.50 8.12
N ASN A 354 -0.37 -6.61 8.11
CA ASN A 354 0.49 -6.29 9.25
C ASN A 354 0.92 -4.80 9.35
N LEU A 355 0.44 -3.92 8.47
CA LEU A 355 0.69 -2.46 8.54
C LEU A 355 -0.29 -1.72 9.47
N GLU A 356 -0.67 -2.34 10.59
CA GLU A 356 -1.74 -1.84 11.48
C GLU A 356 -1.50 -0.41 11.98
N GLN A 357 -0.24 -0.04 12.26
CA GLN A 357 0.10 1.29 12.74
C GLN A 357 -0.27 2.42 11.76
N ILE A 358 -0.33 2.10 10.45
CA ILE A 358 -0.81 3.02 9.41
C ILE A 358 -2.31 2.77 9.19
N THR A 359 -2.71 1.53 8.93
CA THR A 359 -4.05 1.20 8.46
C THR A 359 -5.15 1.45 9.50
N SER A 360 -4.83 1.34 10.80
CA SER A 360 -5.75 1.69 11.91
C SER A 360 -6.07 3.18 12.00
N ARG A 361 -5.21 4.03 11.42
CA ARG A 361 -5.39 5.49 11.34
C ARG A 361 -6.05 5.95 10.04
N LEU A 362 -6.29 5.02 9.11
CA LEU A 362 -6.95 5.30 7.85
C LEU A 362 -8.45 5.02 7.95
N THR A 363 -9.26 5.93 7.41
CA THR A 363 -10.69 5.66 7.17
C THR A 363 -10.86 4.47 6.24
N SER A 364 -12.05 3.85 6.23
CA SER A 364 -12.38 2.72 5.35
C SER A 364 -11.97 2.98 3.89
N ARG A 365 -12.41 4.10 3.33
CA ARG A 365 -12.12 4.51 1.95
C ARG A 365 -10.65 4.77 1.71
N SER A 366 -9.97 5.46 2.62
CA SER A 366 -8.54 5.78 2.47
C SER A 366 -7.67 4.54 2.59
N ARG A 367 -8.03 3.61 3.49
CA ARG A 367 -7.38 2.31 3.64
C ARG A 367 -7.54 1.49 2.36
N ASP A 368 -8.75 1.38 1.83
CA ASP A 368 -9.00 0.68 0.56
C ASP A 368 -8.25 1.33 -0.60
N SER A 369 -8.17 2.66 -0.65
CA SER A 369 -7.44 3.38 -1.70
C SER A 369 -5.94 3.13 -1.61
N MET A 370 -5.37 3.18 -0.40
CA MET A 370 -3.95 2.87 -0.18
C MET A 370 -3.67 1.41 -0.53
N LEU A 371 -4.46 0.46 -0.03
CA LEU A 371 -4.33 -0.96 -0.35
C LEU A 371 -4.47 -1.22 -1.85
N LYS A 372 -5.44 -0.60 -2.53
CA LYS A 372 -5.56 -0.70 -4.00
C LYS A 372 -4.33 -0.15 -4.71
N THR A 373 -3.75 0.94 -4.22
CA THR A 373 -2.53 1.51 -4.80
C THR A 373 -1.34 0.56 -4.62
N LEU A 374 -1.18 0.00 -3.43
CA LEU A 374 -0.14 -0.99 -3.13
C LEU A 374 -0.33 -2.28 -3.95
N MET A 375 -1.57 -2.79 -4.02
CA MET A 375 -1.95 -4.00 -4.76
C MET A 375 -1.90 -3.84 -6.28
N ALA A 376 -2.22 -2.65 -6.81
CA ALA A 376 -2.10 -2.35 -8.24
C ALA A 376 -0.64 -2.40 -8.73
N ASN A 377 0.30 -2.53 -7.79
CA ASN A 377 1.71 -2.73 -8.04
C ASN A 377 2.22 -4.08 -7.51
N THR A 378 1.39 -5.11 -7.32
CA THR A 378 1.86 -6.44 -6.87
C THR A 378 2.82 -7.13 -7.83
N SER A 379 3.13 -6.57 -9.00
CA SER A 379 4.24 -7.00 -9.86
C SER A 379 5.63 -6.86 -9.22
N ILE A 380 5.73 -6.16 -8.08
CA ILE A 380 6.97 -6.06 -7.31
C ILE A 380 7.40 -7.43 -6.81
N ASP A 381 8.67 -7.76 -7.00
CA ASP A 381 9.24 -9.02 -6.49
C ASP A 381 9.24 -9.05 -4.97
N PHE A 382 8.83 -10.19 -4.41
CA PHE A 382 8.70 -10.36 -2.97
C PHE A 382 10.08 -10.66 -2.36
N THR A 383 10.88 -9.60 -2.20
CA THR A 383 12.20 -9.62 -1.55
C THR A 383 12.20 -8.69 -0.35
N ALA A 384 13.11 -8.91 0.60
CA ALA A 384 13.16 -8.11 1.83
C ALA A 384 13.34 -6.60 1.53
N THR A 385 14.29 -6.27 0.64
CA THR A 385 14.60 -4.89 0.23
C THR A 385 13.41 -4.21 -0.45
N ASN A 386 12.67 -4.94 -1.27
CA ASN A 386 11.45 -4.43 -1.92
C ASN A 386 10.31 -4.23 -0.91
N VAL A 387 10.11 -5.16 0.03
CA VAL A 387 9.14 -5.01 1.13
C VAL A 387 9.43 -3.73 1.91
N TYR A 388 10.68 -3.53 2.36
CA TYR A 388 11.06 -2.30 3.05
C TYR A 388 10.80 -1.04 2.22
N SER A 389 11.11 -1.07 0.92
CA SER A 389 10.89 0.08 0.04
C SER A 389 9.41 0.43 -0.10
N VAL A 390 8.53 -0.57 -0.20
CA VAL A 390 7.08 -0.37 -0.27
C VAL A 390 6.54 0.17 1.06
N VAL A 391 7.05 -0.33 2.19
CA VAL A 391 6.69 0.20 3.51
C VAL A 391 7.15 1.65 3.67
N ILE A 392 8.38 1.99 3.27
CA ILE A 392 8.89 3.38 3.23
C ILE A 392 7.99 4.27 2.36
N TRP A 393 7.58 3.80 1.19
CA TRP A 393 6.64 4.53 0.35
C TRP A 393 5.29 4.76 1.06
N ALA A 394 4.74 3.73 1.72
CA ALA A 394 3.50 3.85 2.46
C ALA A 394 3.60 4.88 3.60
N ILE A 395 4.74 4.90 4.31
CA ILE A 395 5.04 5.88 5.36
C ILE A 395 5.10 7.31 4.78
N LYS A 396 5.90 7.52 3.73
CA LYS A 396 6.09 8.84 3.10
C LYS A 396 4.76 9.44 2.63
N ASN A 397 3.84 8.58 2.21
CA ASN A 397 2.54 9.00 1.70
C ASN A 397 1.42 9.00 2.76
N ALA A 398 1.62 8.37 3.93
CA ALA A 398 0.57 8.23 4.96
C ALA A 398 -0.04 9.56 5.39
N ASN A 399 0.78 10.60 5.60
CA ASN A 399 0.31 11.92 6.02
C ASN A 399 -0.63 12.56 4.99
N GLN A 400 -0.40 12.34 3.69
CA GLN A 400 -1.30 12.83 2.65
C GLN A 400 -2.67 12.16 2.73
N TYR A 401 -2.70 10.86 3.03
CA TYR A 401 -3.96 10.15 3.29
C TYR A 401 -4.66 10.65 4.57
N PHE A 402 -3.92 10.91 5.64
CA PHE A 402 -4.48 11.43 6.89
C PHE A 402 -5.11 12.82 6.74
N ASP A 403 -4.51 13.69 5.93
CA ASP A 403 -5.06 15.02 5.64
C ASP A 403 -6.26 14.91 4.69
N GLN A 404 -6.13 14.13 3.61
CA GLN A 404 -7.18 13.99 2.61
C GLN A 404 -8.44 13.32 3.18
N GLN A 405 -8.30 12.28 4.01
CA GLN A 405 -9.44 11.60 4.62
C GLN A 405 -10.23 12.52 5.57
N MET A 406 -9.55 13.46 6.24
CA MET A 406 -10.22 14.42 7.11
C MET A 406 -11.14 15.32 6.30
N ILE A 407 -10.65 15.81 5.15
CA ILE A 407 -11.45 16.60 4.21
C ILE A 407 -12.63 15.77 3.68
N GLU A 408 -12.39 14.50 3.32
CA GLU A 408 -13.43 13.62 2.79
C GLU A 408 -14.51 13.31 3.83
N VAL A 409 -14.15 13.01 5.07
CA VAL A 409 -15.11 12.80 6.16
C VAL A 409 -15.88 14.10 6.40
N TYR A 410 -15.20 15.24 6.45
CA TYR A 410 -15.86 16.54 6.58
C TYR A 410 -16.91 16.78 5.48
N ASP A 411 -16.58 16.43 4.23
CA ASP A 411 -17.51 16.54 3.09
C ASP A 411 -18.73 15.62 3.21
N GLN A 412 -18.58 14.44 3.81
CA GLN A 412 -19.69 13.50 4.01
C GLN A 412 -20.72 14.00 5.04
N PHE A 413 -20.36 14.97 5.87
CA PHE A 413 -21.24 15.55 6.89
C PHE A 413 -21.88 16.87 6.46
N ILE A 414 -21.70 17.29 5.20
CA ILE A 414 -22.35 18.48 4.64
C ILE A 414 -23.86 18.23 4.52
N SER A 415 -24.65 19.11 5.13
CA SER A 415 -26.12 19.15 5.06
C SER A 415 -26.59 20.60 5.17
N GLU A 416 -27.82 20.88 4.78
CA GLU A 416 -28.42 22.21 4.90
C GLU A 416 -28.44 22.69 6.36
N GLU A 417 -28.86 21.82 7.28
CA GLU A 417 -29.02 22.11 8.69
C GLU A 417 -27.71 22.02 9.49
N GLY A 418 -26.72 21.31 8.97
CA GLY A 418 -25.43 21.06 9.63
C GLY A 418 -24.34 22.06 9.27
N LEU A 419 -24.64 23.14 8.53
CA LEU A 419 -23.66 24.13 8.09
C LEU A 419 -23.76 25.45 8.85
N LYS A 420 -22.59 26.02 9.16
CA LYS A 420 -22.42 27.38 9.68
C LYS A 420 -21.46 28.14 8.78
N PHE A 421 -21.90 29.25 8.18
CA PHE A 421 -20.98 30.08 7.39
C PHE A 421 -19.96 30.78 8.27
N TYR A 422 -18.78 30.98 7.71
CA TYR A 422 -17.75 31.85 8.29
C TYR A 422 -18.33 33.25 8.48
N LYS A 423 -17.81 34.03 9.45
CA LYS A 423 -18.32 35.39 9.73
C LYS A 423 -18.26 36.26 8.47
N SER A 424 -17.21 36.11 7.67
CA SER A 424 -17.07 36.78 6.37
C SER A 424 -18.13 36.38 5.32
N ASN A 425 -18.76 35.21 5.45
CA ASN A 425 -19.67 34.62 4.46
C ASN A 425 -21.14 34.54 4.92
N GLN A 426 -21.48 35.12 6.07
CA GLN A 426 -22.86 35.10 6.59
C GLN A 426 -23.89 35.75 5.65
N HIS A 427 -23.46 36.60 4.71
CA HIS A 427 -24.35 37.21 3.72
C HIS A 427 -25.00 36.18 2.76
N PHE A 428 -24.44 34.97 2.63
CA PHE A 428 -25.04 33.88 1.84
C PHE A 428 -26.21 33.17 2.53
N LEU A 429 -26.47 33.41 3.83
CA LEU A 429 -27.60 32.81 4.58
C LEU A 429 -28.99 33.13 4.00
N LYS A 430 -29.10 34.16 3.15
CA LYS A 430 -30.37 34.64 2.59
C LYS A 430 -30.67 34.13 1.19
N ASP A 431 -29.81 33.28 0.63
CA ASP A 431 -29.85 32.87 -0.78
C ASP A 431 -30.35 31.41 -0.91
N THR A 432 -31.22 31.13 -1.89
CA THR A 432 -31.94 29.84 -2.04
C THR A 432 -31.09 28.75 -2.72
N PHE A 433 -29.83 28.59 -2.33
CA PHE A 433 -28.96 27.59 -2.96
C PHE A 433 -29.13 26.21 -2.31
N ARG A 434 -29.00 25.17 -3.12
CA ARG A 434 -29.00 23.79 -2.62
C ARG A 434 -27.66 23.58 -1.94
N TYR A 435 -27.66 23.26 -0.65
CA TYR A 435 -26.46 23.11 0.20
C TYR A 435 -25.63 21.87 -0.20
N CYS A 436 -25.16 21.84 -1.44
CA CYS A 436 -24.33 20.80 -2.01
C CYS A 436 -22.92 21.33 -2.30
N ARG A 437 -21.93 20.46 -2.14
CA ARG A 437 -20.51 20.80 -2.28
C ARG A 437 -20.18 21.52 -3.58
N SER A 438 -20.74 21.08 -4.71
CA SER A 438 -20.43 21.65 -6.02
C SER A 438 -20.80 23.12 -6.15
N ASP A 439 -21.87 23.56 -5.47
CA ASP A 439 -22.31 24.95 -5.56
C ASP A 439 -21.54 25.85 -4.57
N LEU A 440 -21.16 25.29 -3.41
CA LEU A 440 -20.26 25.93 -2.45
C LEU A 440 -18.87 26.18 -3.07
N ASP A 441 -18.30 25.16 -3.71
CA ASP A 441 -16.97 25.21 -4.33
C ASP A 441 -16.96 26.23 -5.49
N LYS A 442 -17.96 26.21 -6.37
CA LYS A 442 -18.08 27.18 -7.50
C LYS A 442 -18.14 28.63 -7.04
N LYS A 443 -18.83 28.89 -5.92
CA LYS A 443 -19.00 30.24 -5.37
C LYS A 443 -17.86 30.63 -4.41
N GLY A 444 -16.91 29.73 -4.13
CA GLY A 444 -15.82 29.97 -3.19
C GLY A 444 -16.29 30.18 -1.75
N ILE A 445 -17.43 29.60 -1.38
CA ILE A 445 -18.04 29.80 -0.05
C ILE A 445 -17.29 28.95 0.97
N LYS A 446 -16.76 29.62 1.99
CA LYS A 446 -16.14 29.04 3.18
C LYS A 446 -17.18 28.82 4.29
N TYR A 447 -17.13 27.66 4.94
CA TYR A 447 -18.11 27.22 5.92
C TYR A 447 -17.49 26.27 6.96
N ALA A 448 -18.14 26.19 8.11
CA ALA A 448 -17.90 25.30 9.22
C ALA A 448 -19.05 24.29 9.32
N LEU A 449 -18.79 23.09 9.84
CA LEU A 449 -19.84 22.19 10.30
C LEU A 449 -20.34 22.62 11.68
N ASP A 450 -21.65 22.55 11.90
CA ASP A 450 -22.24 22.64 13.22
C ASP A 450 -22.01 21.36 14.02
N TYR A 451 -22.06 21.44 15.34
CA TYR A 451 -22.01 20.26 16.21
C TYR A 451 -23.31 19.44 16.14
N ARG A 452 -24.41 20.02 15.65
CA ARG A 452 -25.67 19.31 15.37
C ARG A 452 -25.84 19.16 13.87
N ILE A 453 -25.82 17.92 13.39
CA ILE A 453 -25.86 17.63 11.96
C ILE A 453 -26.99 16.65 11.70
N VAL A 454 -27.77 16.89 10.64
CA VAL A 454 -28.80 15.97 10.16
C VAL A 454 -28.43 15.55 8.76
N LEU A 455 -28.20 14.26 8.56
CA LEU A 455 -27.93 13.70 7.23
C LEU A 455 -29.19 13.00 6.72
N HIS A 456 -29.56 13.29 5.48
CA HIS A 456 -30.69 12.70 4.78
C HIS A 456 -30.22 11.57 3.87
N ASP A 457 -29.93 10.41 4.45
CA ASP A 457 -29.59 9.22 3.67
C ASP A 457 -30.87 8.52 3.19
N TYR A 458 -30.86 7.95 1.99
CA TYR A 458 -31.87 6.97 1.60
C TYR A 458 -31.31 5.57 1.88
N PRO A 459 -31.90 4.78 2.78
CA PRO A 459 -31.49 3.39 2.97
C PRO A 459 -31.81 2.57 1.72
N GLU A 460 -30.91 1.67 1.32
CA GLU A 460 -31.20 0.71 0.26
C GLU A 460 -32.27 -0.29 0.76
N TYR A 461 -33.25 -0.61 -0.09
CA TYR A 461 -34.51 -1.30 0.30
C TYR A 461 -34.31 -2.67 0.98
N TRP A 462 -33.13 -3.29 0.84
CA TRP A 462 -32.79 -4.58 1.46
C TRP A 462 -32.14 -4.45 2.85
N GLU A 463 -31.58 -3.29 3.21
CA GLU A 463 -30.90 -3.06 4.50
C GLU A 463 -31.90 -2.71 5.63
N SER A 464 -33.15 -2.36 5.30
CA SER A 464 -34.15 -1.85 6.24
C SER A 464 -34.88 -2.93 7.05
N ARG A 465 -34.52 -4.22 6.90
CA ARG A 465 -35.25 -5.33 7.54
C ARG A 465 -34.99 -5.45 9.05
N ASP A 466 -33.82 -5.00 9.50
CA ASP A 466 -33.36 -5.23 10.88
C ASP A 466 -33.58 -4.03 11.83
N ASN A 467 -34.28 -2.99 11.38
CA ASN A 467 -34.54 -1.76 12.13
C ASN A 467 -33.26 -1.13 12.73
N VAL A 468 -32.18 -1.13 11.95
CA VAL A 468 -30.86 -0.56 12.30
C VAL A 468 -30.33 0.35 11.20
N LEU A 469 -29.32 1.16 11.52
CA LEU A 469 -28.55 1.89 10.51
C LEU A 469 -27.85 0.94 9.54
N SER A 470 -27.70 1.37 8.28
CA SER A 470 -26.98 0.59 7.27
C SER A 470 -25.49 0.47 7.56
N VAL A 471 -24.84 -0.50 6.90
CA VAL A 471 -23.38 -0.68 6.99
C VAL A 471 -22.67 0.62 6.59
N LYS A 472 -23.12 1.27 5.51
CA LYS A 472 -22.56 2.55 5.04
C LYS A 472 -22.66 3.67 6.09
N GLN A 473 -23.80 3.76 6.79
CA GLN A 473 -24.00 4.76 7.85
C GLN A 473 -23.12 4.49 9.07
N ILE A 474 -22.98 3.22 9.45
CA ILE A 474 -22.08 2.79 10.53
C ILE A 474 -20.61 3.05 10.17
N THR A 475 -20.20 2.72 8.95
CA THR A 475 -18.86 3.02 8.43
C THR A 475 -18.56 4.51 8.49
N ARG A 476 -19.51 5.38 8.11
CA ARG A 476 -19.34 6.84 8.22
C ARG A 476 -19.09 7.30 9.66
N ILE A 477 -19.78 6.71 10.65
CA ILE A 477 -19.54 7.00 12.07
C ILE A 477 -18.13 6.56 12.48
N ASN A 478 -17.74 5.35 12.09
CA ASN A 478 -16.42 4.81 12.42
C ASN A 478 -15.28 5.59 11.74
N ASP A 479 -15.49 6.10 10.54
CA ASP A 479 -14.55 6.99 9.86
C ASP A 479 -14.40 8.33 10.59
N LEU A 480 -15.49 8.88 11.14
CA LEU A 480 -15.44 10.06 12.03
C LEU A 480 -14.64 9.78 13.31
N ILE A 481 -14.80 8.59 13.91
CA ILE A 481 -14.02 8.17 15.08
C ILE A 481 -12.52 8.11 14.74
N ILE A 482 -12.16 7.61 13.57
CA ILE A 482 -10.76 7.55 13.11
C ILE A 482 -10.18 8.96 12.98
N VAL A 483 -10.92 9.89 12.36
CA VAL A 483 -10.51 11.30 12.27
C VAL A 483 -10.35 11.92 13.66
N ALA A 484 -11.27 11.64 14.59
CA ALA A 484 -11.14 12.11 15.97
C ALA A 484 -9.88 11.55 16.66
N LYS A 485 -9.59 10.27 16.49
CA LYS A 485 -8.35 9.65 17.00
C LYS A 485 -7.11 10.31 16.42
N ASN A 486 -7.11 10.62 15.12
CA ASN A 486 -6.00 11.32 14.48
C ASN A 486 -5.86 12.79 14.91
N LEU A 487 -6.95 13.44 15.32
CA LEU A 487 -6.92 14.75 15.97
C LEU A 487 -6.51 14.69 17.47
N GLY A 488 -6.11 13.51 17.96
CA GLY A 488 -5.60 13.31 19.32
C GLY A 488 -6.68 13.06 20.38
N PHE A 489 -7.92 12.74 19.97
CA PHE A 489 -8.96 12.33 20.92
C PHE A 489 -8.91 10.82 21.19
N SER A 490 -8.93 10.44 22.46
CA SER A 490 -9.04 9.04 22.86
C SER A 490 -10.51 8.62 22.86
N ILE A 491 -10.94 7.82 21.89
CA ILE A 491 -12.33 7.34 21.75
C ILE A 491 -12.45 5.87 22.19
N ASP A 492 -13.53 5.57 22.93
CA ASP A 492 -13.84 4.23 23.44
C ASP A 492 -14.56 3.39 22.37
N GLY A 493 -13.78 2.60 21.62
CA GLY A 493 -14.29 1.63 20.66
C GLY A 493 -14.83 2.19 19.33
N PHE A 494 -15.56 1.34 18.63
CA PHE A 494 -16.23 1.59 17.35
C PHE A 494 -17.70 1.18 17.48
N MET A 495 -18.56 1.74 16.62
CA MET A 495 -19.96 1.32 16.56
C MET A 495 -20.12 0.11 15.65
N ASN A 496 -20.81 -0.92 16.15
CA ASN A 496 -21.12 -2.13 15.38
C ASN A 496 -22.59 -2.18 14.95
N LYS A 497 -23.49 -1.56 15.73
CA LYS A 497 -24.93 -1.58 15.51
C LYS A 497 -25.59 -0.37 16.17
N VAL A 498 -26.57 0.22 15.50
CA VAL A 498 -27.36 1.37 15.98
C VAL A 498 -28.82 1.11 15.66
N ARG A 499 -29.70 1.13 16.67
CA ARG A 499 -31.14 0.86 16.45
C ARG A 499 -31.87 2.12 16.03
N LEU A 500 -32.74 1.99 15.02
CA LEU A 500 -33.55 3.13 14.57
C LEU A 500 -34.55 3.55 15.67
N GLY A 501 -34.63 4.85 15.93
CA GLY A 501 -35.50 5.45 16.94
C GLY A 501 -34.84 5.61 18.32
N GLU A 502 -33.75 4.88 18.57
CA GLU A 502 -32.99 4.95 19.82
C GLU A 502 -31.82 5.94 19.71
N LYS A 503 -31.39 6.49 20.85
CA LYS A 503 -30.18 7.31 20.92
C LYS A 503 -29.04 6.39 21.33
N ASP A 504 -28.04 6.28 20.47
CA ASP A 504 -26.79 5.61 20.77
C ASP A 504 -25.68 6.65 21.01
N PHE A 505 -24.68 6.25 21.80
CA PHE A 505 -23.62 7.14 22.27
C PHE A 505 -22.26 6.55 21.95
N VAL A 506 -21.34 7.41 21.52
CA VAL A 506 -19.90 7.11 21.47
C VAL A 506 -19.22 7.98 22.51
N TYR A 507 -18.34 7.38 23.30
CA TYR A 507 -17.70 8.05 24.42
C TYR A 507 -16.21 8.25 24.18
N PHE A 508 -15.65 9.27 24.81
CA PHE A 508 -14.20 9.32 25.04
C PHE A 508 -13.78 8.19 25.98
N LYS A 509 -12.54 7.72 25.84
CA LYS A 509 -11.93 6.77 26.76
C LYS A 509 -11.72 7.45 28.10
N VAL A 510 -12.34 6.90 29.13
CA VAL A 510 -12.25 7.41 30.51
C VAL A 510 -11.19 6.63 31.29
N PRO A 511 -10.23 7.31 31.94
CA PRO A 511 -9.30 6.67 32.86
C PRO A 511 -10.01 6.05 34.07
N GLY A 512 -9.63 4.82 34.45
CA GLY A 512 -10.24 4.12 35.59
C GLY A 512 -9.99 4.79 36.94
N ASP A 513 -8.94 5.61 37.03
CA ASP A 513 -8.53 6.42 38.18
C ASP A 513 -9.15 7.83 38.19
N ARG A 514 -9.97 8.17 37.19
CA ARG A 514 -10.68 9.45 37.15
C ARG A 514 -11.54 9.61 38.40
N LYS A 515 -11.36 10.71 39.13
CA LYS A 515 -12.11 11.04 40.35
C LYS A 515 -13.33 11.92 40.04
N LEU A 516 -14.52 11.36 40.19
CA LEU A 516 -15.78 12.10 40.22
C LEU A 516 -16.21 12.32 41.67
N THR A 517 -16.96 13.38 41.93
CA THR A 517 -17.41 13.73 43.28
C THR A 517 -18.81 13.20 43.56
N LYS A 518 -19.11 12.94 44.84
CA LYS A 518 -20.46 12.62 45.31
C LYS A 518 -21.46 13.67 44.82
N GLY A 519 -22.61 13.21 44.35
CA GLY A 519 -23.67 14.05 43.78
C GLY A 519 -23.52 14.36 42.29
N THR A 520 -22.40 14.00 41.66
CA THR A 520 -22.22 14.14 40.20
C THR A 520 -23.30 13.35 39.46
N LYS A 521 -23.92 13.96 38.46
CA LYS A 521 -24.91 13.32 37.59
C LYS A 521 -24.20 12.52 36.51
N THR A 522 -24.55 11.24 36.40
CA THR A 522 -24.01 10.30 35.41
C THR A 522 -25.16 9.76 34.55
N HIS A 523 -24.85 8.93 33.54
CA HIS A 523 -25.87 8.21 32.78
C HIS A 523 -26.56 7.08 33.58
N LEU A 524 -25.94 6.62 34.67
CA LEU A 524 -26.47 5.56 35.53
C LEU A 524 -27.30 6.09 36.71
N GLY A 525 -27.22 7.39 37.01
CA GLY A 525 -27.83 8.00 38.19
C GLY A 525 -26.94 9.07 38.81
N ARG A 526 -27.24 9.51 40.04
CA ARG A 526 -26.36 10.40 40.80
C ARG A 526 -25.41 9.57 41.66
N ILE A 527 -24.16 9.99 41.77
CA ILE A 527 -23.18 9.31 42.61
C ILE A 527 -23.54 9.47 44.08
N ASP A 528 -23.80 8.36 44.76
CA ASP A 528 -24.11 8.31 46.19
C ASP A 528 -22.85 8.31 47.03
N GLU A 529 -21.86 7.48 46.67
CA GLU A 529 -20.57 7.36 47.36
C GLU A 529 -19.44 7.06 46.36
N VAL A 530 -18.21 7.38 46.77
CA VAL A 530 -16.98 7.24 45.97
C VAL A 530 -15.94 6.52 46.80
N TYR A 531 -15.32 5.49 46.23
CA TYR A 531 -14.26 4.71 46.88
C TYR A 531 -13.03 4.67 45.96
N GLU A 532 -11.83 4.77 46.54
CA GLU A 532 -10.57 4.53 45.84
C GLU A 532 -10.12 3.11 46.17
N GLN A 533 -9.92 2.30 45.14
CA GLN A 533 -9.46 0.93 45.25
C GLN A 533 -8.03 0.85 44.72
N THR A 534 -7.24 -0.05 45.28
CA THR A 534 -5.86 -0.31 44.85
C THR A 534 -5.73 -1.80 44.54
N GLU A 535 -5.33 -2.14 43.33
CA GLU A 535 -4.99 -3.50 42.92
C GLU A 535 -3.66 -3.94 43.56
N ASP A 536 -3.41 -5.26 43.61
CA ASP A 536 -2.20 -5.84 44.20
C ASP A 536 -0.90 -5.35 43.52
N ASN A 537 -0.99 -4.97 42.24
CA ASN A 537 0.11 -4.39 41.46
C ASN A 537 0.34 -2.88 41.74
N GLY A 538 -0.39 -2.29 42.70
CA GLY A 538 -0.32 -0.86 43.06
C GLY A 538 -1.15 0.08 42.18
N LYS A 539 -1.84 -0.43 41.16
CA LYS A 539 -2.68 0.36 40.27
C LYS A 539 -3.96 0.79 40.98
N LYS A 540 -4.27 2.08 40.90
CA LYS A 540 -5.47 2.66 41.51
C LYS A 540 -6.62 2.75 40.52
N TRP A 541 -7.83 2.54 41.03
CA TRP A 541 -9.06 2.78 40.28
C TRP A 541 -10.16 3.25 41.22
N MET A 542 -11.18 3.90 40.66
CA MET A 542 -12.30 4.46 41.43
C MET A 542 -13.53 3.57 41.34
N GLN A 543 -14.21 3.33 42.45
CA GLN A 543 -15.51 2.66 42.51
C GLN A 543 -16.59 3.65 42.92
N TYR A 544 -17.77 3.55 42.33
CA TYR A 544 -18.87 4.48 42.55
C TYR A 544 -20.13 3.72 42.98
N LEU A 545 -20.76 4.13 44.07
CA LEU A 545 -22.10 3.69 44.43
C LEU A 545 -23.10 4.61 43.73
N ILE A 546 -23.98 4.05 42.91
CA ILE A 546 -25.01 4.77 42.17
C ILE A 546 -26.29 3.94 42.26
N ASP A 547 -27.37 4.51 42.78
CA ASP A 547 -28.68 3.88 42.94
C ASP A 547 -28.59 2.48 43.61
N GLY A 548 -27.70 2.36 44.61
CA GLY A 548 -27.49 1.13 45.38
C GLY A 548 -26.62 0.06 44.71
N GLN A 549 -26.03 0.34 43.54
CA GLN A 549 -25.10 -0.57 42.85
C GLN A 549 -23.69 0.01 42.74
N TYR A 550 -22.68 -0.86 42.84
CA TYR A 550 -21.27 -0.48 42.70
C TYR A 550 -20.81 -0.60 41.25
N TYR A 551 -20.21 0.46 40.73
CA TYR A 551 -19.67 0.52 39.36
C TYR A 551 -18.18 0.84 39.37
N HIS A 552 -17.45 0.18 38.48
CA HIS A 552 -16.04 0.51 38.23
C HIS A 552 -15.93 1.86 37.49
N GLY A 553 -14.93 2.67 37.81
CA GLY A 553 -14.83 4.05 37.32
C GLY A 553 -14.66 4.17 35.82
N SER A 554 -14.10 3.14 35.19
CA SER A 554 -13.97 3.07 33.73
C SER A 554 -15.29 2.90 32.98
N ILE A 555 -16.41 2.57 33.65
CA ILE A 555 -17.74 2.44 33.01
C ILE A 555 -18.71 3.56 33.39
N VAL A 556 -18.39 4.37 34.41
CA VAL A 556 -19.20 5.53 34.78
C VAL A 556 -18.94 6.67 33.79
N ARG A 557 -20.01 7.13 33.12
CA ARG A 557 -19.98 8.16 32.07
C ARG A 557 -20.79 9.40 32.48
N ILE A 558 -20.25 10.58 32.20
CA ILE A 558 -20.91 11.89 32.35
C ILE A 558 -21.16 12.52 30.98
N GLU A 559 -21.92 13.63 30.93
CA GLU A 559 -22.25 14.30 29.67
C GLU A 559 -21.00 14.75 28.88
N ASP A 560 -19.97 15.22 29.59
CA ASP A 560 -18.69 15.63 28.97
C ASP A 560 -17.90 14.46 28.37
N ASP A 561 -18.22 13.21 28.73
CA ASP A 561 -17.60 12.01 28.14
C ASP A 561 -18.17 11.67 26.77
N ILE A 562 -19.28 12.29 26.36
CA ILE A 562 -19.91 12.01 25.08
C ILE A 562 -19.08 12.64 23.96
N PHE A 563 -18.54 11.79 23.09
CA PHE A 563 -17.92 12.22 21.84
C PHE A 563 -18.98 12.53 20.78
N THR A 564 -19.95 11.63 20.60
CA THR A 564 -21.11 11.89 19.74
C THR A 564 -22.34 11.13 20.22
N THR A 565 -23.51 11.74 20.03
CA THR A 565 -24.80 11.03 20.06
C THR A 565 -25.28 10.81 18.63
N VAL A 566 -25.72 9.60 18.33
CA VAL A 566 -26.27 9.23 17.02
C VAL A 566 -27.70 8.73 17.19
N LYS A 567 -28.61 9.19 16.33
CA LYS A 567 -29.98 8.69 16.27
C LYS A 567 -30.44 8.51 14.83
N GLY A 568 -30.69 7.27 14.43
CA GLY A 568 -31.26 6.92 13.14
C GLY A 568 -32.79 6.97 13.15
N PHE A 569 -33.40 7.31 12.02
CA PHE A 569 -34.84 7.34 11.83
C PHE A 569 -35.28 6.50 10.63
N LYS A 570 -36.53 6.02 10.65
CA LYS A 570 -37.08 5.16 9.59
C LYS A 570 -37.21 5.86 8.23
N ASN A 571 -37.24 7.19 8.22
CA ASN A 571 -37.24 7.97 6.98
C ASN A 571 -35.84 8.13 6.37
N GLY A 572 -34.81 7.48 6.95
CA GLY A 572 -33.43 7.53 6.49
C GLY A 572 -32.60 8.65 7.11
N ASN A 573 -33.21 9.58 7.85
CA ASN A 573 -32.48 10.64 8.52
C ASN A 573 -31.59 10.07 9.63
N VAL A 574 -30.40 10.63 9.77
CA VAL A 574 -29.49 10.34 10.89
C VAL A 574 -29.08 11.65 11.54
N HIS A 575 -29.38 11.77 12.83
CA HIS A 575 -29.05 12.94 13.62
C HIS A 575 -27.77 12.68 14.40
N TYR A 576 -26.86 13.63 14.34
CA TYR A 576 -25.58 13.63 15.05
C TYR A 576 -25.54 14.83 15.99
N GLN A 577 -25.09 14.59 17.22
CA GLN A 577 -24.70 15.65 18.15
C GLN A 577 -23.26 15.40 18.57
N LEU A 578 -22.33 16.08 17.92
CA LEU A 578 -20.89 15.98 18.09
C LEU A 578 -20.42 16.79 19.30
N ASN A 579 -19.31 16.36 19.90
CA ASN A 579 -18.63 17.12 20.93
C ASN A 579 -18.12 18.46 20.38
N GLN A 580 -18.32 19.54 21.13
CA GLN A 580 -17.98 20.89 20.69
C GLN A 580 -16.46 21.11 20.55
N LYS A 581 -15.64 20.53 21.44
CA LYS A 581 -14.19 20.62 21.34
C LYS A 581 -13.70 19.95 20.05
N PHE A 582 -14.25 18.77 19.75
CA PHE A 582 -13.94 18.06 18.51
C PHE A 582 -14.33 18.85 17.26
N ILE A 583 -15.57 19.35 17.16
CA ILE A 583 -16.02 20.02 15.94
C ILE A 583 -15.25 21.33 15.67
N LYS A 584 -14.90 22.08 16.72
CA LYS A 584 -14.05 23.28 16.63
C LYS A 584 -12.69 22.93 16.03
N LYS A 585 -12.05 21.88 16.56
CA LYS A 585 -10.74 21.40 16.10
C LYS A 585 -10.80 20.88 14.66
N LEU A 586 -11.83 20.13 14.30
CA LEU A 586 -12.06 19.63 12.94
C LEU A 586 -12.27 20.78 11.93
N ASN A 587 -13.14 21.74 12.25
CA ASN A 587 -13.41 22.90 11.40
C ASN A 587 -12.15 23.73 11.11
N LEU A 588 -11.33 23.95 12.14
CA LEU A 588 -10.08 24.68 12.01
C LEU A 588 -9.09 23.93 11.12
N GLU A 589 -8.86 22.64 11.36
CA GLU A 589 -7.89 21.88 10.57
C GLU A 589 -8.32 21.72 9.10
N VAL A 590 -9.61 21.48 8.84
CA VAL A 590 -10.12 21.44 7.46
C VAL A 590 -10.02 22.81 6.79
N GLY A 591 -10.34 23.89 7.50
CA GLY A 591 -10.15 25.26 7.00
C GLY A 591 -8.70 25.53 6.61
N ARG A 592 -7.74 25.09 7.43
CA ARG A 592 -6.31 25.20 7.16
C ARG A 592 -5.90 24.37 5.93
N LEU A 593 -6.31 23.11 5.86
CA LEU A 593 -5.97 22.20 4.76
C LEU A 593 -6.55 22.66 3.41
N ARG A 594 -7.74 23.26 3.41
CA ARG A 594 -8.34 23.88 2.22
C ARG A 594 -7.77 25.26 1.87
N GLY A 595 -6.86 25.79 2.69
CA GLY A 595 -6.30 27.14 2.52
C GLY A 595 -7.30 28.26 2.76
N TRP A 596 -8.43 27.98 3.42
CA TRP A 596 -9.47 28.96 3.73
C TRP A 596 -9.05 29.94 4.83
N ILE A 597 -8.24 29.45 5.77
CA ILE A 597 -7.57 30.21 6.82
C ILE A 597 -6.07 29.92 6.77
N LYS A 598 -5.24 30.91 7.10
CA LYS A 598 -3.78 30.85 6.97
C LYS A 598 -3.05 30.97 8.32
N SER A 599 -3.76 31.34 9.38
CA SER A 599 -3.20 31.44 10.73
C SER A 599 -4.22 31.12 11.83
N PRO A 600 -3.77 30.79 13.06
CA PRO A 600 -4.64 30.67 14.23
C PRO A 600 -5.43 31.95 14.54
N ALA A 601 -4.85 33.12 14.28
CA ALA A 601 -5.53 34.41 14.49
C ALA A 601 -6.74 34.57 13.56
N GLU A 602 -6.56 34.29 12.26
CA GLU A 602 -7.68 34.27 11.29
C GLU A 602 -8.75 33.26 11.69
N ALA A 603 -8.35 32.11 12.26
CA ALA A 603 -9.29 31.12 12.77
C ALA A 603 -10.15 31.68 13.93
N ALA A 604 -9.53 32.33 14.92
CA ALA A 604 -10.25 32.96 16.03
C ALA A 604 -11.18 34.10 15.56
N GLU A 605 -10.79 34.81 14.50
CA GLU A 605 -11.63 35.83 13.86
C GLU A 605 -12.84 35.20 13.17
N GLU A 606 -12.69 34.09 12.46
CA GLU A 606 -13.76 33.46 11.66
C GLU A 606 -14.67 32.52 12.45
N PHE A 607 -14.14 31.82 13.46
CA PHE A 607 -14.89 30.85 14.27
C PHE A 607 -15.28 31.40 15.65
N ASP A 608 -16.03 30.60 16.39
CA ASP A 608 -16.31 30.80 17.82
C ASP A 608 -15.30 29.99 18.66
N ILE A 609 -14.02 30.34 18.53
CA ILE A 609 -12.89 29.73 19.26
C ILE A 609 -12.01 30.82 19.84
N THR A 610 -11.38 30.57 20.99
CA THR A 610 -10.41 31.53 21.55
C THR A 610 -9.09 31.46 20.79
N ALA A 611 -8.24 32.48 20.95
CA ALA A 611 -6.91 32.48 20.36
C ALA A 611 -6.05 31.33 20.92
N GLU A 612 -6.21 30.99 22.19
CA GLU A 612 -5.52 29.87 22.84
C GLU A 612 -5.98 28.54 22.24
N GLU A 613 -7.30 28.32 22.11
CA GLU A 613 -7.88 27.14 21.44
C GLU A 613 -7.37 27.04 20.00
N ALA A 614 -7.38 28.14 19.25
CA ALA A 614 -6.93 28.16 17.86
C ALA A 614 -5.46 27.76 17.73
N ASN A 615 -4.60 28.21 18.64
CA ASN A 615 -3.18 27.81 18.68
C ASN A 615 -3.01 26.34 19.08
N GLU A 616 -3.76 25.83 20.06
CA GLU A 616 -3.75 24.41 20.46
C GLU A 616 -4.18 23.49 19.31
N TYR A 617 -5.17 23.91 18.52
CA TYR A 617 -5.78 23.10 17.47
C TYR A 617 -5.03 23.16 16.15
N TRP A 618 -4.17 24.13 15.95
CA TRP A 618 -3.46 24.34 14.69
C TRP A 618 -2.45 23.23 14.39
N ASN A 619 -2.53 22.66 13.19
CA ASN A 619 -1.65 21.60 12.69
C ASN A 619 -1.62 20.38 13.65
N SER A 620 -2.78 20.04 14.18
CA SER A 620 -2.94 19.03 15.23
C SER A 620 -3.38 17.66 14.70
N ASN A 621 -3.61 17.53 13.39
CA ASN A 621 -3.77 16.23 12.76
C ASN A 621 -2.52 15.38 12.95
N TYR A 622 -2.69 14.09 13.17
CA TYR A 622 -1.59 13.16 13.35
C TYR A 622 -0.63 13.22 12.17
N GLN A 623 0.66 13.35 12.49
CA GLN A 623 1.75 13.30 11.52
C GLN A 623 2.65 12.12 11.84
N MET A 624 2.80 11.23 10.88
CA MET A 624 3.77 10.16 10.90
C MET A 624 5.17 10.74 10.72
N LEU A 625 5.96 10.66 11.79
CA LEU A 625 7.38 11.03 11.80
C LEU A 625 8.30 9.85 11.44
N PRO A 626 9.50 10.11 10.87
CA PRO A 626 10.51 9.07 10.58
C PRO A 626 10.94 8.24 11.79
N SER A 627 10.82 8.76 13.01
CA SER A 627 11.14 8.03 14.24
C SER A 627 10.15 6.89 14.55
N HIS A 628 8.97 6.86 13.91
CA HIS A 628 8.00 5.78 14.08
C HIS A 628 8.30 4.57 13.18
N VAL A 629 9.35 4.62 12.36
CA VAL A 629 9.63 3.63 11.31
C VAL A 629 10.06 2.27 11.87
N GLY A 630 10.82 2.25 12.97
CA GLY A 630 11.40 1.02 13.53
C GLY A 630 10.40 -0.01 14.08
N ASN A 631 9.12 0.34 14.22
CA ASN A 631 8.11 -0.50 14.87
C ASN A 631 6.97 -0.94 13.93
N LEU A 632 7.06 -0.65 12.62
CA LEU A 632 5.90 -0.72 11.72
C LEU A 632 5.52 -2.13 11.28
N LEU A 633 6.50 -3.02 11.23
CA LEU A 633 6.27 -4.44 11.12
C LEU A 633 6.58 -5.05 12.48
N PRO A 634 5.85 -6.10 12.90
CA PRO A 634 6.13 -6.75 14.17
C PRO A 634 7.57 -7.27 14.16
N ALA A 635 8.44 -6.60 14.92
CA ALA A 635 9.66 -7.22 15.43
C ALA A 635 9.25 -8.19 16.54
N SER A 636 9.99 -9.28 16.69
CA SER A 636 9.77 -10.21 17.81
C SER A 636 9.62 -9.40 19.11
N PRO A 637 8.62 -9.68 19.95
CA PRO A 637 8.62 -9.12 21.29
C PRO A 637 9.98 -9.45 21.91
N ALA A 638 10.67 -8.43 22.42
CA ALA A 638 11.80 -8.67 23.31
C ALA A 638 11.26 -9.59 24.41
N ALA A 639 11.92 -10.73 24.63
CA ALA A 639 11.54 -11.69 25.66
C ALA A 639 11.17 -10.89 26.91
N GLU A 640 9.91 -10.97 27.33
CA GLU A 640 9.53 -10.44 28.64
C GLU A 640 10.47 -11.11 29.65
N PRO A 641 11.06 -10.36 30.59
CA PRO A 641 11.87 -10.99 31.62
C PRO A 641 11.00 -12.04 32.29
N GLU A 642 11.49 -13.29 32.31
CA GLU A 642 10.87 -14.37 33.06
C GLU A 642 10.60 -13.86 34.47
N ILE A 643 9.32 -13.69 34.79
CA ILE A 643 8.91 -13.45 36.17
C ILE A 643 9.16 -14.79 36.86
N GLU A 644 10.27 -14.88 37.60
CA GLU A 644 10.48 -15.96 38.57
C GLU A 644 9.28 -15.97 39.52
N ILE A 645 8.42 -16.97 39.36
CA ILE A 645 7.37 -17.26 40.32
C ILE A 645 8.09 -17.89 41.51
N GLU A 646 8.45 -17.06 42.50
CA GLU A 646 8.78 -17.56 43.83
C GLU A 646 7.55 -18.27 44.39
N SER A 647 7.70 -19.58 44.59
CA SER A 647 6.70 -20.43 45.23
C SER A 647 6.55 -20.03 46.69
N GLU A 648 5.46 -19.35 47.03
CA GLU A 648 5.04 -19.20 48.43
C GLU A 648 4.09 -20.33 48.87
N PRO A 649 4.11 -20.70 50.17
CA PRO A 649 3.71 -22.01 50.63
C PRO A 649 2.21 -22.17 50.82
N VAL A 650 1.73 -23.37 50.52
CA VAL A 650 0.36 -23.84 50.79
C VAL A 650 0.08 -23.80 52.29
N VAL A 651 -0.90 -23.01 52.71
CA VAL A 651 -1.54 -23.12 54.02
C VAL A 651 -3.01 -23.49 53.82
N SER A 652 -3.37 -24.66 54.33
CA SER A 652 -4.69 -25.27 54.28
C SER A 652 -5.73 -24.48 55.08
N PHE A 653 -6.97 -24.40 54.57
CA PHE A 653 -8.16 -24.24 55.42
C PHE A 653 -9.35 -24.98 54.81
N ASP A 654 -9.82 -26.01 55.53
CA ASP A 654 -11.10 -26.69 55.31
C ASP A 654 -12.28 -25.76 55.64
N SER A 655 -13.35 -25.80 54.85
CA SER A 655 -14.71 -26.13 55.32
C SER A 655 -15.77 -26.02 54.22
N ALA A 656 -16.70 -26.97 54.28
CA ALA A 656 -17.76 -27.34 53.34
C ALA A 656 -18.84 -26.28 53.05
N VAL A 657 -19.44 -26.33 51.84
CA VAL A 657 -20.91 -26.27 51.63
C VAL A 657 -21.30 -27.08 50.37
N VAL A 658 -22.38 -27.84 50.52
CA VAL A 658 -23.05 -28.82 49.64
C VAL A 658 -23.96 -28.14 48.60
N CYS A 659 -24.19 -28.77 47.42
CA CYS A 659 -25.47 -28.91 46.69
C CYS A 659 -25.22 -29.60 45.33
N GLU A 660 -25.43 -30.92 45.23
CA GLU A 660 -26.62 -31.60 44.65
C GLU A 660 -26.67 -31.59 43.11
N GLU A 661 -26.39 -32.77 42.53
CA GLU A 661 -26.53 -33.14 41.13
C GLU A 661 -27.96 -33.60 40.80
N ILE A 662 -28.41 -33.31 39.57
CA ILE A 662 -29.59 -33.93 38.95
C ILE A 662 -29.10 -34.83 37.80
N PRO A 663 -29.55 -36.10 37.71
CA PRO A 663 -29.03 -37.05 36.73
C PRO A 663 -29.84 -37.06 35.43
N PHE A 664 -29.20 -37.45 34.33
CA PHE A 664 -29.91 -37.91 33.13
C PHE A 664 -29.16 -39.10 32.49
N GLU A 665 -29.80 -40.27 32.52
CA GLU A 665 -29.39 -41.51 31.85
C GLU A 665 -29.76 -41.47 30.37
N VAL A 666 -28.92 -42.04 29.49
CA VAL A 666 -29.36 -42.75 28.27
C VAL A 666 -28.42 -43.94 28.00
N GLU A 667 -29.07 -45.03 27.56
CA GLU A 667 -28.68 -46.43 27.50
C GLU A 667 -27.59 -46.84 26.48
N THR A 668 -27.06 -48.03 26.73
CA THR A 668 -26.09 -48.83 25.98
C THR A 668 -26.70 -49.55 24.77
N GLU A 669 -25.92 -49.74 23.69
CA GLU A 669 -25.98 -50.94 22.85
C GLU A 669 -24.58 -51.27 22.27
N ALA A 670 -24.25 -52.56 22.25
CA ALA A 670 -22.97 -53.15 21.84
C ALA A 670 -23.08 -53.72 20.42
N ASP A 671 -21.97 -53.75 19.66
CA ASP A 671 -21.58 -54.93 18.86
C ASP A 671 -20.19 -54.84 18.19
N ALA A 672 -19.45 -55.94 18.35
CA ALA A 672 -18.46 -56.59 17.49
C ALA A 672 -17.26 -55.82 16.85
N VAL A 673 -16.04 -56.18 17.31
CA VAL A 673 -14.78 -56.10 16.54
C VAL A 673 -14.10 -57.48 16.58
N PRO A 674 -13.68 -58.08 15.44
CA PRO A 674 -12.99 -59.36 15.43
C PRO A 674 -11.47 -59.21 15.61
N VAL A 675 -10.92 -60.17 16.36
CA VAL A 675 -9.49 -60.45 16.63
C VAL A 675 -8.87 -61.19 15.45
N LEU A 676 -7.59 -60.96 15.15
CA LEU A 676 -6.63 -61.99 14.71
C LEU A 676 -5.17 -61.56 14.96
N ASP A 677 -4.63 -62.15 16.03
CA ASP A 677 -3.28 -62.66 16.34
C ASP A 677 -1.96 -62.05 15.82
N GLU A 678 -1.06 -61.93 16.80
CA GLU A 678 0.38 -61.70 16.77
C GLU A 678 1.18 -62.97 16.44
N GLU A 679 2.32 -62.83 15.77
CA GLU A 679 3.47 -63.74 15.93
C GLU A 679 4.78 -62.94 16.01
N LEU A 680 5.53 -63.18 17.09
CA LEU A 680 6.83 -62.61 17.48
C LEU A 680 8.04 -63.40 16.90
N VAL A 681 9.25 -62.87 17.22
CA VAL A 681 10.54 -63.59 17.43
C VAL A 681 11.53 -63.48 16.24
N ASP A 682 12.81 -63.08 16.30
CA ASP A 682 13.86 -62.95 17.33
C ASP A 682 14.92 -61.89 16.88
N ILE A 683 15.61 -61.23 17.82
CA ILE A 683 16.84 -60.44 17.59
C ILE A 683 17.97 -61.05 18.41
N VAL A 684 19.09 -61.39 17.74
CA VAL A 684 20.34 -61.85 18.37
C VAL A 684 21.45 -60.81 18.17
N GLU A 685 22.23 -60.64 19.24
CA GLU A 685 23.35 -59.74 19.50
C GLU A 685 24.48 -59.73 18.45
N ILE A 686 25.17 -58.59 18.33
CA ILE A 686 26.51 -58.50 17.75
C ILE A 686 27.41 -57.71 18.70
N ASP A 687 28.47 -58.39 19.14
CA ASP A 687 29.53 -57.89 20.00
C ASP A 687 30.53 -56.96 19.30
N ALA A 688 31.17 -56.14 20.13
CA ALA A 688 32.16 -55.13 19.84
C ALA A 688 33.49 -55.66 19.24
N VAL A 689 34.34 -54.73 18.77
CA VAL A 689 35.73 -54.51 19.27
C VAL A 689 36.51 -53.50 18.38
N THR A 690 36.79 -52.34 18.99
CA THR A 690 38.00 -51.47 19.00
C THR A 690 38.70 -50.94 17.73
N GLU A 691 38.80 -49.59 17.74
CA GLU A 691 39.87 -48.63 17.35
C GLU A 691 41.35 -49.14 17.30
N PRO A 692 42.39 -48.39 16.80
CA PRO A 692 42.48 -46.91 16.73
C PRO A 692 43.30 -46.22 15.58
N GLU A 693 43.07 -44.91 15.51
CA GLU A 693 44.00 -43.76 15.33
C GLU A 693 45.07 -43.62 14.22
N GLN A 694 45.06 -42.39 13.65
CA GLN A 694 46.16 -41.42 13.46
C GLN A 694 46.76 -41.11 12.07
N ASN A 695 46.88 -39.79 11.86
CA ASN A 695 47.88 -38.99 11.09
C ASN A 695 47.57 -38.47 9.67
N LYS A 696 47.25 -37.16 9.65
CA LYS A 696 48.05 -35.99 9.16
C LYS A 696 48.67 -35.95 7.75
N SER A 697 48.73 -34.70 7.26
CA SER A 697 49.61 -34.09 6.24
C SER A 697 49.30 -34.44 4.77
N GLU A 698 49.60 -33.67 3.74
CA GLU A 698 49.78 -32.23 3.43
C GLU A 698 50.10 -32.24 1.92
N GLU A 699 49.80 -31.13 1.22
CA GLU A 699 50.49 -30.62 0.04
C GLU A 699 50.75 -31.45 -1.25
N ASP A 700 50.39 -30.75 -2.34
CA ASP A 700 51.18 -30.51 -3.55
C ASP A 700 51.18 -31.48 -4.74
N ALA A 701 50.54 -30.93 -5.78
CA ALA A 701 51.15 -30.56 -7.05
C ALA A 701 51.03 -31.52 -8.24
N LYS A 702 50.59 -30.85 -9.32
CA LYS A 702 51.14 -30.87 -10.68
C LYS A 702 50.57 -31.86 -11.71
N LEU A 703 50.14 -31.20 -12.79
CA LEU A 703 50.54 -31.41 -14.19
C LEU A 703 49.63 -32.23 -15.12
N GLY A 704 49.36 -31.60 -16.27
CA GLY A 704 48.90 -32.21 -17.52
C GLY A 704 47.39 -32.16 -17.67
N GLY A 705 46.77 -31.33 -18.51
CA GLY A 705 47.18 -30.94 -19.85
C GLY A 705 46.47 -31.82 -20.88
N LEU A 706 45.91 -31.14 -21.89
CA LEU A 706 45.73 -31.58 -23.28
C LEU A 706 44.38 -32.19 -23.75
N PHE A 707 43.83 -31.47 -24.76
CA PHE A 707 42.95 -31.84 -25.88
C PHE A 707 41.49 -32.27 -25.57
N ALA A 708 40.49 -31.47 -25.93
CA ALA A 708 39.94 -31.18 -27.27
C ALA A 708 38.96 -32.26 -27.78
N ALA A 709 37.68 -31.92 -27.76
CA ALA A 709 36.72 -32.05 -28.86
C ALA A 709 35.50 -31.17 -28.51
#